data_AF-A0A1C6QRW3-F1
#
_entry.id   AF-A0A1C6QRW3-F1
#
_cell.length_a   1.000
_cell.length_b   1.000
_cell.length_c   1.000
_cell.angle_alpha   90.00
_cell.angle_beta   90.00
_cell.angle_gamma   90.00
#
_symmetry.space_group_name_H-M   'P 1'
#
loop_
_entity.id
_entity.type
_entity.pdbx_description
1 polymer ?
#
loop_
_entity_poly.entity_id
_entity_poly.type
_entity_poly.pdbx_seq_one_letter_code
_entity_poly.pdbx_strand_id
1 'polypeptide(L)'
;MPIHERHPRLSHQQPHTGPRTPTPPHRTRGRLRGVLATLTLTALALTATATPPLTGTATAAPPSAPAPASAAHRETAPAVPRGTVPDLPTTDGAASDRLLTDRATPDRATPDRSVTDRPPSDGAASTAPPSRPVHSYENAIRESVWVDTRLDLDDDGRSDRVAVDIVRPSEPARQGRDVPVIMDASPYYACCGRGNEGQRKAYDADGDPVTFPLYYDNYFVPRGYAFAAVDLTGTSRSDGCVDVGGRSDITSAKAVVDWLNGRARAYTTREGGVRAHADWTNGRTGMIGKSWDGTIANGVAATGVEGLETIVPIAAISSWYDYYFSQGAPLYDSGPEWLSDYVETPQARARCAAVQRQLVDEAPRNGDWTGLWDDRDYVRDAERVRASVFVVHGQQDLNVRSQHFGQWWDALARAGVDRKIWLSQTGHVDPFDFRRADWVDTLHRWFDHELLGLDNGIDREPMADIERAPDRWATSGHWPPRPTEHVTLRPTKGDGQGAGGLGPRPGRGTATFTDDPARGESDWAAAIDTATPEKAGFATRPLSRELRLSGSASVRVTVTPTTPTAHLTAVLVDLGPATIRDYGDRGEGITTLPHRTCWGAATPADSPCYRETAATTAEVSAIVVSRGWADLGTHASAREGRPLTPGTAYTLTVRLAATDHVVPAGHRLALIVAGTDKDLIDPPADRPTLTLDLTRTSARVPVVGGASAFVRATTGTPAVTVPHVTDPDQVDPPSHARRVPLPGGEHR
;
A
#
# COMPACT_ATOMS: atom_id res chain seq x y z
N MET A 1 27.77 -3.02 62.56
CA MET A 1 29.21 -3.21 62.83
C MET A 1 29.51 -4.70 62.77
N PRO A 2 30.74 -5.11 62.46
CA PRO A 2 31.90 -4.28 62.04
C PRO A 2 31.69 -3.73 60.61
N ILE A 3 32.43 -2.78 60.00
CA ILE A 3 33.35 -1.65 60.35
C ILE A 3 33.77 -1.07 58.95
N HIS A 4 34.02 0.20 58.62
CA HIS A 4 34.04 1.59 59.16
C HIS A 4 34.06 2.53 57.90
N GLU A 5 33.84 3.86 57.86
CA GLU A 5 33.15 4.93 58.61
C GLU A 5 33.27 6.25 57.73
N ARG A 6 32.82 7.49 58.03
CA ARG A 6 32.17 8.16 59.19
C ARG A 6 31.28 9.34 58.69
N HIS A 7 30.33 9.78 59.51
CA HIS A 7 29.45 10.98 59.38
C HIS A 7 30.05 12.21 60.14
N PRO A 8 29.55 13.49 60.07
CA PRO A 8 28.17 13.94 60.47
C PRO A 8 27.56 15.19 59.74
N ARG A 9 26.22 15.38 59.65
CA ARG A 9 25.23 16.16 60.48
C ARG A 9 25.35 17.71 60.43
N LEU A 10 24.34 18.56 60.73
CA LEU A 10 23.07 18.43 61.50
C LEU A 10 21.98 19.44 61.00
N SER A 11 20.83 19.56 61.70
CA SER A 11 19.60 20.26 61.26
C SER A 11 18.90 21.05 62.38
N HIS A 12 18.11 22.07 62.03
CA HIS A 12 16.97 22.67 62.77
C HIS A 12 16.17 23.56 61.77
N GLN A 13 14.97 24.12 61.98
CA GLN A 13 13.69 23.82 62.66
C GLN A 13 12.81 25.11 62.48
N GLN A 14 11.48 25.01 62.44
CA GLN A 14 10.52 26.14 62.23
C GLN A 14 10.10 26.84 63.57
N PRO A 15 9.14 27.81 63.67
CA PRO A 15 8.19 28.43 62.69
C PRO A 15 7.97 29.97 62.80
N HIS A 16 7.04 30.56 62.01
CA HIS A 16 5.85 31.33 62.48
C HIS A 16 5.03 32.05 61.37
N THR A 17 3.69 31.87 61.41
CA THR A 17 2.54 32.74 61.00
C THR A 17 2.61 33.77 59.84
N GLY A 18 1.60 33.73 58.93
CA GLY A 18 1.23 34.82 57.99
C GLY A 18 0.24 35.86 58.60
N PRO A 19 -0.73 36.47 57.86
CA PRO A 19 -1.12 36.31 56.44
C PRO A 19 -1.43 37.63 55.66
N ARG A 20 -1.72 37.57 54.34
CA ARG A 20 -2.78 38.29 53.56
C ARG A 20 -2.48 38.48 52.05
N THR A 21 -3.54 38.53 51.25
CA THR A 21 -3.58 39.05 49.86
C THR A 21 -3.70 40.58 49.84
N PRO A 22 -3.38 41.26 48.71
CA PRO A 22 -4.48 41.77 47.86
C PRO A 22 -4.18 41.82 46.33
N THR A 23 -5.22 42.15 45.55
CA THR A 23 -5.20 42.33 44.08
C THR A 23 -5.10 43.86 43.71
N PRO A 24 -5.32 44.35 42.45
CA PRO A 24 -4.38 45.30 41.82
C PRO A 24 -4.84 46.78 41.73
N PRO A 25 -3.93 47.69 41.29
CA PRO A 25 -4.26 48.88 40.48
C PRO A 25 -3.43 48.92 39.16
N HIS A 26 -3.78 49.54 38.01
CA HIS A 26 -4.76 50.57 37.59
C HIS A 26 -4.19 52.01 37.47
N ARG A 27 -4.53 52.70 36.35
CA ARG A 27 -4.22 54.10 35.87
C ARG A 27 -3.03 54.23 34.87
N THR A 28 -3.05 54.92 33.71
CA THR A 28 -3.94 55.82 32.89
C THR A 28 -3.49 57.29 32.71
N ARG A 29 -3.77 57.82 31.48
CA ARG A 29 -3.63 59.21 30.94
C ARG A 29 -2.26 59.60 30.34
N GLY A 30 -2.17 60.29 29.19
CA GLY A 30 -3.19 60.61 28.16
C GLY A 30 -2.89 61.87 27.31
N ARG A 31 -3.79 62.19 26.33
CA ARG A 31 -3.83 63.35 25.36
C ARG A 31 -3.10 63.12 24.01
N LEU A 32 -3.45 63.71 22.85
CA LEU A 32 -4.42 64.81 22.50
C LEU A 32 -4.86 64.77 20.99
N ARG A 33 -6.12 65.17 20.65
CA ARG A 33 -6.73 65.42 19.28
C ARG A 33 -6.94 64.17 18.38
N GLY A 34 -7.91 64.05 17.44
CA GLY A 34 -9.05 64.89 16.99
C GLY A 34 -8.88 65.52 15.58
N VAL A 35 -9.83 65.55 14.62
CA VAL A 35 -11.22 65.01 14.54
C VAL A 35 -11.76 65.03 13.07
N LEU A 36 -12.55 64.03 12.62
CA LEU A 36 -13.42 63.95 11.39
C LEU A 36 -12.78 64.22 9.98
N ALA A 37 -13.39 63.95 8.80
CA ALA A 37 -14.76 63.49 8.45
C ALA A 37 -14.83 62.57 7.18
N THR A 38 -16.03 62.05 6.91
CA THR A 38 -16.52 61.21 5.79
C THR A 38 -16.51 61.81 4.38
N LEU A 39 -16.60 60.95 3.35
CA LEU A 39 -17.34 61.22 2.10
C LEU A 39 -17.95 59.93 1.50
N THR A 40 -18.98 60.07 0.66
CA THR A 40 -19.98 59.02 0.34
C THR A 40 -20.08 58.72 -1.16
N LEU A 41 -20.59 57.53 -1.52
CA LEU A 41 -20.96 57.18 -2.90
C LEU A 41 -22.35 57.72 -3.28
N THR A 42 -22.49 58.18 -4.53
CA THR A 42 -23.77 58.42 -5.22
C THR A 42 -23.59 58.14 -6.72
N ALA A 43 -24.65 57.72 -7.42
CA ALA A 43 -24.63 57.41 -8.86
C ALA A 43 -25.80 58.06 -9.60
N LEU A 44 -25.63 58.35 -10.90
CA LEU A 44 -26.58 58.02 -12.00
C LEU A 44 -25.98 58.33 -13.39
N ALA A 45 -26.71 58.02 -14.48
CA ALA A 45 -26.23 58.02 -15.88
C ALA A 45 -27.01 58.98 -16.79
N LEU A 46 -26.59 59.17 -18.07
CA LEU A 46 -27.43 58.96 -19.28
C LEU A 46 -26.74 59.14 -20.67
N THR A 47 -27.11 58.26 -21.63
CA THR A 47 -27.29 58.41 -23.12
C THR A 47 -26.21 58.90 -24.13
N ALA A 48 -25.86 57.97 -25.07
CA ALA A 48 -25.91 58.05 -26.56
C ALA A 48 -24.91 58.97 -27.36
N THR A 49 -24.59 58.78 -28.66
CA THR A 49 -25.13 57.99 -29.82
C THR A 49 -24.03 57.45 -30.81
N ALA A 50 -24.46 56.64 -31.81
CA ALA A 50 -23.85 56.38 -33.16
C ALA A 50 -22.86 55.19 -33.40
N THR A 51 -22.81 54.71 -34.66
CA THR A 51 -22.28 53.40 -35.14
C THR A 51 -21.96 53.41 -36.66
N PRO A 52 -21.27 52.37 -37.25
CA PRO A 52 -20.35 51.36 -36.70
C PRO A 52 -18.91 51.57 -37.29
N PRO A 53 -18.29 50.87 -38.31
CA PRO A 53 -18.55 49.60 -39.04
C PRO A 53 -17.35 48.58 -39.13
N LEU A 54 -17.68 47.27 -39.00
CA LEU A 54 -17.09 46.06 -39.63
C LEU A 54 -15.62 45.57 -39.37
N THR A 55 -15.51 44.22 -39.42
CA THR A 55 -14.34 43.31 -39.57
C THR A 55 -13.24 43.24 -38.49
N GLY A 56 -12.96 42.02 -37.99
CA GLY A 56 -11.70 41.71 -37.27
C GLY A 56 -11.72 40.51 -36.29
N THR A 57 -11.16 39.38 -36.72
CA THR A 57 -10.48 38.29 -35.94
C THR A 57 -10.97 37.82 -34.55
N ALA A 58 -11.20 36.51 -34.51
CA ALA A 58 -11.43 35.61 -33.37
C ALA A 58 -10.60 35.79 -32.08
N THR A 59 -11.20 35.35 -30.97
CA THR A 59 -10.56 34.99 -29.69
C THR A 59 -10.67 33.49 -29.44
N ALA A 60 -9.67 32.89 -28.77
CA ALA A 60 -9.67 31.48 -28.39
C ALA A 60 -10.47 31.21 -27.09
N ALA A 61 -11.01 30.00 -26.96
CA ALA A 61 -11.69 29.50 -25.76
C ALA A 61 -10.92 28.31 -25.16
N PRO A 62 -11.04 28.03 -23.84
CA PRO A 62 -10.35 26.92 -23.20
C PRO A 62 -10.95 25.54 -23.61
N PRO A 63 -10.14 24.47 -23.67
CA PRO A 63 -10.62 23.13 -24.00
C PRO A 63 -11.33 22.46 -22.81
N SER A 64 -12.51 21.86 -23.07
CA SER A 64 -13.26 21.07 -22.09
C SER A 64 -12.86 19.59 -22.14
N ALA A 65 -12.64 18.96 -20.98
CA ALA A 65 -12.44 17.51 -20.88
C ALA A 65 -13.79 16.77 -20.65
N PRO A 66 -13.99 15.56 -21.22
CA PRO A 66 -15.28 14.84 -21.14
C PRO A 66 -15.39 13.91 -19.92
N ALA A 67 -16.59 13.80 -19.37
CA ALA A 67 -16.95 12.79 -18.37
C ALA A 67 -17.33 11.44 -19.03
N PRO A 68 -17.11 10.28 -18.37
CA PRO A 68 -17.53 8.98 -18.87
C PRO A 68 -19.05 8.83 -18.78
N ALA A 69 -19.72 8.58 -19.91
CA ALA A 69 -21.16 8.36 -19.96
C ALA A 69 -21.55 6.92 -19.60
N SER A 70 -22.60 6.76 -18.79
CA SER A 70 -23.28 5.48 -18.61
C SER A 70 -24.18 5.18 -19.82
N ALA A 71 -24.15 3.94 -20.31
CA ALA A 71 -24.97 3.49 -21.44
C ALA A 71 -25.50 2.07 -21.21
N ALA A 72 -26.69 1.98 -20.62
CA ALA A 72 -27.49 0.75 -20.66
C ALA A 72 -28.31 0.73 -21.97
N HIS A 73 -28.35 -0.41 -22.66
CA HIS A 73 -29.24 -0.60 -23.81
C HIS A 73 -30.02 -1.91 -23.75
N ARG A 74 -31.35 -1.79 -23.80
CA ARG A 74 -32.25 -2.79 -24.39
C ARG A 74 -32.21 -2.60 -25.91
N GLU A 75 -32.33 -3.70 -26.65
CA GLU A 75 -33.30 -3.90 -27.75
C GLU A 75 -33.22 -5.37 -28.24
N THR A 76 -34.31 -6.14 -28.08
CA THR A 76 -35.26 -6.59 -29.13
C THR A 76 -34.66 -7.41 -30.28
N ALA A 77 -35.19 -8.62 -30.47
CA ALA A 77 -34.77 -9.57 -31.51
C ALA A 77 -35.70 -9.56 -32.74
N PRO A 78 -35.21 -10.03 -33.91
CA PRO A 78 -36.02 -10.67 -34.95
C PRO A 78 -36.11 -12.20 -34.72
N ALA A 79 -37.02 -12.89 -35.42
CA ALA A 79 -37.34 -14.31 -35.16
C ALA A 79 -37.55 -15.16 -36.43
N VAL A 80 -37.88 -16.45 -36.22
CA VAL A 80 -38.44 -17.47 -37.16
C VAL A 80 -37.40 -18.27 -37.98
N PRO A 81 -37.57 -19.61 -38.23
CA PRO A 81 -38.66 -20.53 -37.90
C PRO A 81 -38.30 -21.77 -37.02
N ARG A 82 -39.36 -22.52 -36.69
CA ARG A 82 -39.44 -23.78 -35.92
C ARG A 82 -38.67 -24.97 -36.51
N GLY A 83 -38.21 -25.87 -35.63
CA GLY A 83 -37.94 -27.29 -35.89
C GLY A 83 -38.59 -28.18 -34.80
N THR A 84 -38.90 -29.45 -35.09
CA THR A 84 -39.80 -30.29 -34.28
C THR A 84 -39.12 -31.21 -33.27
N VAL A 85 -39.81 -31.49 -32.16
CA VAL A 85 -39.49 -32.53 -31.16
C VAL A 85 -40.24 -33.84 -31.51
N PRO A 86 -39.66 -35.01 -31.19
CA PRO A 86 -40.44 -36.19 -30.78
C PRO A 86 -39.99 -36.75 -29.40
N ASP A 87 -40.85 -37.56 -28.79
CA ASP A 87 -40.84 -37.92 -27.37
C ASP A 87 -39.97 -39.12 -26.93
N LEU A 88 -39.96 -39.33 -25.61
CA LEU A 88 -39.43 -40.45 -24.82
C LEU A 88 -39.86 -41.85 -25.32
N PRO A 89 -39.18 -42.92 -24.87
CA PRO A 89 -39.81 -43.67 -23.77
C PRO A 89 -38.86 -44.07 -22.61
N THR A 90 -39.48 -44.39 -21.47
CA THR A 90 -38.90 -44.91 -20.22
C THR A 90 -38.70 -46.42 -20.21
N THR A 91 -37.80 -46.93 -19.35
CA THR A 91 -37.95 -48.26 -18.71
C THR A 91 -37.16 -48.39 -17.41
N ASP A 92 -37.65 -49.21 -16.49
CA ASP A 92 -37.10 -49.46 -15.15
C ASP A 92 -35.93 -50.47 -15.12
N GLY A 93 -35.15 -50.48 -14.02
CA GLY A 93 -34.10 -51.48 -13.77
C GLY A 93 -33.65 -51.51 -12.31
N ALA A 94 -34.04 -52.56 -11.57
CA ALA A 94 -33.88 -52.65 -10.10
C ALA A 94 -32.44 -52.91 -9.61
N ALA A 95 -32.22 -52.68 -8.31
CA ALA A 95 -30.95 -52.86 -7.60
C ALA A 95 -30.58 -54.33 -7.32
N SER A 96 -29.32 -54.57 -6.90
CA SER A 96 -28.91 -55.75 -6.15
C SER A 96 -27.67 -55.49 -5.27
N ASP A 97 -27.58 -56.23 -4.17
CA ASP A 97 -26.63 -56.09 -3.05
C ASP A 97 -25.60 -57.24 -3.03
N ARG A 98 -24.43 -57.03 -2.40
CA ARG A 98 -23.75 -58.03 -1.53
C ARG A 98 -22.43 -57.57 -0.88
N LEU A 99 -22.30 -57.86 0.42
CA LEU A 99 -21.04 -58.00 1.18
C LEU A 99 -20.47 -59.44 1.12
N LEU A 100 -19.22 -59.59 1.61
CA LEU A 100 -18.57 -60.71 2.36
C LEU A 100 -17.10 -60.90 1.88
N THR A 101 -16.06 -60.57 2.68
CA THR A 101 -15.31 -61.44 3.65
C THR A 101 -14.68 -62.71 3.04
N ASP A 102 -13.49 -63.21 3.42
CA ASP A 102 -12.79 -63.17 4.72
C ASP A 102 -11.28 -63.58 4.61
N ARG A 103 -10.53 -63.45 5.73
CA ARG A 103 -9.30 -64.18 6.16
C ARG A 103 -7.89 -63.86 5.64
N ALA A 104 -6.92 -64.15 6.53
CA ALA A 104 -5.46 -64.00 6.43
C ALA A 104 -4.74 -64.99 7.40
N THR A 105 -3.44 -64.77 7.74
CA THR A 105 -2.59 -65.41 8.79
C THR A 105 -1.84 -66.74 8.43
N PRO A 106 -0.81 -67.20 9.20
CA PRO A 106 0.44 -66.48 9.58
C PRO A 106 1.74 -67.37 9.69
N ASP A 107 2.93 -66.77 9.86
CA ASP A 107 4.11 -67.24 10.67
C ASP A 107 5.29 -66.22 10.53
N ARG A 108 6.29 -66.02 11.44
CA ARG A 108 6.56 -66.42 12.85
C ARG A 108 7.73 -65.63 13.50
N ALA A 109 7.72 -65.46 14.85
CA ALA A 109 8.80 -65.21 15.87
C ALA A 109 10.12 -64.43 15.53
N THR A 110 10.58 -63.36 16.23
CA THR A 110 11.11 -63.15 17.64
C THR A 110 12.44 -63.88 17.99
N PRO A 111 13.38 -63.36 18.85
CA PRO A 111 13.28 -62.52 20.08
C PRO A 111 14.00 -61.12 19.97
N ASP A 112 14.29 -60.29 21.00
CA ASP A 112 14.44 -60.44 22.48
C ASP A 112 14.02 -59.16 23.29
N ARG A 113 14.39 -59.06 24.59
CA ARG A 113 13.66 -58.34 25.65
C ARG A 113 14.21 -56.98 26.14
N SER A 114 13.26 -56.12 26.51
CA SER A 114 13.22 -55.20 27.66
C SER A 114 14.32 -54.16 27.88
N VAL A 115 13.96 -52.89 27.63
CA VAL A 115 14.17 -51.79 28.58
C VAL A 115 12.79 -51.18 28.88
N THR A 116 12.54 -50.76 30.12
CA THR A 116 11.31 -50.03 30.48
C THR A 116 11.42 -48.58 30.04
N ASP A 117 10.74 -48.21 28.97
CA ASP A 117 10.60 -46.80 28.60
C ASP A 117 9.18 -46.28 28.88
N ARG A 118 9.09 -45.01 29.25
CA ARG A 118 7.85 -44.31 29.58
C ARG A 118 7.36 -43.68 28.28
N PRO A 119 6.10 -43.91 27.85
CA PRO A 119 5.62 -43.32 26.61
C PRO A 119 5.79 -41.79 26.68
N PRO A 120 6.38 -41.15 25.64
CA PRO A 120 6.54 -39.71 25.62
C PRO A 120 5.15 -39.07 25.70
N SER A 121 5.03 -38.03 26.52
CA SER A 121 3.83 -37.21 26.55
C SER A 121 3.88 -36.28 25.34
N ASP A 122 3.40 -36.75 24.19
CA ASP A 122 3.21 -35.97 22.97
C ASP A 122 2.05 -34.97 23.18
N GLY A 123 2.33 -33.95 24.00
CA GLY A 123 1.47 -32.81 24.27
C GLY A 123 1.46 -31.83 23.09
N ALA A 124 1.12 -32.33 21.89
CA ALA A 124 0.73 -31.47 20.79
C ALA A 124 -0.54 -30.72 21.22
N ALA A 125 -0.41 -29.42 21.48
CA ALA A 125 -1.53 -28.60 21.90
C ALA A 125 -2.62 -28.63 20.83
N SER A 126 -3.83 -29.04 21.20
CA SER A 126 -4.98 -29.02 20.29
C SER A 126 -5.31 -27.56 19.99
N THR A 127 -5.05 -27.13 18.76
CA THR A 127 -5.46 -25.80 18.28
C THR A 127 -6.97 -25.63 18.39
N ALA A 128 -7.41 -24.41 18.66
CA ALA A 128 -8.81 -24.05 18.63
C ALA A 128 -9.36 -24.21 17.19
N PRO A 129 -10.55 -24.81 17.01
CA PRO A 129 -11.20 -24.84 15.70
C PRO A 129 -11.60 -23.42 15.28
N PRO A 130 -11.51 -23.08 13.98
CA PRO A 130 -11.88 -21.76 13.50
C PRO A 130 -13.38 -21.47 13.68
N SER A 131 -13.73 -20.19 13.74
CA SER A 131 -15.11 -19.72 13.81
C SER A 131 -15.91 -20.19 12.59
N ARG A 132 -17.16 -20.61 12.83
CA ARG A 132 -17.99 -21.32 11.84
C ARG A 132 -19.11 -20.42 11.34
N PRO A 133 -19.50 -20.50 10.05
CA PRO A 133 -20.68 -19.81 9.53
C PRO A 133 -21.96 -20.42 10.13
N VAL A 134 -22.42 -19.87 11.25
CA VAL A 134 -23.60 -20.31 12.01
C VAL A 134 -24.65 -19.20 12.18
N HIS A 135 -24.32 -17.98 11.79
CA HIS A 135 -25.21 -16.82 11.82
C HIS A 135 -25.83 -16.54 10.45
N SER A 136 -27.07 -16.06 10.43
CA SER A 136 -27.77 -15.77 9.19
C SER A 136 -27.35 -14.42 8.61
N TYR A 137 -26.71 -14.45 7.44
CA TYR A 137 -26.38 -13.25 6.67
C TYR A 137 -27.61 -12.58 6.04
N GLU A 138 -28.59 -13.36 5.58
CA GLU A 138 -29.89 -12.83 5.14
C GLU A 138 -30.54 -12.01 6.27
N ASN A 139 -30.68 -12.61 7.46
CA ASN A 139 -31.26 -11.95 8.65
C ASN A 139 -30.21 -11.16 9.47
N ALA A 140 -29.12 -10.69 8.88
CA ALA A 140 -28.17 -9.81 9.54
C ALA A 140 -28.81 -8.43 9.78
N ILE A 141 -28.47 -7.79 10.90
CA ILE A 141 -28.82 -6.39 11.14
C ILE A 141 -27.95 -5.54 10.22
N ARG A 142 -28.57 -4.66 9.45
CA ARG A 142 -27.94 -3.68 8.57
C ARG A 142 -28.42 -2.30 9.00
N GLU A 143 -27.51 -1.36 9.18
CA GLU A 143 -27.83 -0.01 9.68
C GLU A 143 -26.76 1.01 9.27
N SER A 144 -27.14 2.28 9.13
CA SER A 144 -26.21 3.41 8.91
C SER A 144 -26.11 4.29 10.15
N VAL A 145 -24.90 4.69 10.54
CA VAL A 145 -24.68 5.69 11.61
C VAL A 145 -23.71 6.78 11.18
N TRP A 146 -23.78 7.95 11.82
CA TRP A 146 -22.91 9.10 11.53
C TRP A 146 -22.06 9.45 12.75
N VAL A 147 -20.74 9.24 12.67
CA VAL A 147 -19.80 9.38 13.78
C VAL A 147 -19.14 10.77 13.81
N ASP A 148 -19.29 11.46 14.93
CA ASP A 148 -18.78 12.79 15.30
C ASP A 148 -17.25 12.77 15.37
N THR A 149 -16.57 13.36 14.38
CA THR A 149 -15.10 13.40 14.32
C THR A 149 -14.50 14.34 15.37
N ARG A 150 -15.25 15.37 15.78
CA ARG A 150 -14.79 16.57 16.50
C ARG A 150 -13.80 17.44 15.71
N LEU A 151 -13.81 17.31 14.39
CA LEU A 151 -13.23 18.26 13.43
C LEU A 151 -14.35 19.04 12.74
N ASP A 152 -13.99 20.14 12.09
CA ASP A 152 -14.84 21.03 11.29
C ASP A 152 -13.90 21.55 10.18
N LEU A 153 -13.78 20.79 9.08
CA LEU A 153 -12.78 21.03 8.04
C LEU A 153 -13.36 21.78 6.82
N ASP A 154 -14.69 21.82 6.65
CA ASP A 154 -15.36 22.68 5.66
C ASP A 154 -15.81 24.05 6.20
N ASP A 155 -15.51 24.36 7.46
CA ASP A 155 -15.72 25.65 8.16
C ASP A 155 -17.21 26.09 8.16
N ASP A 156 -18.14 25.13 8.23
CA ASP A 156 -19.58 25.40 8.31
C ASP A 156 -20.10 25.66 9.75
N GLY A 157 -19.22 25.48 10.75
CA GLY A 157 -19.48 25.76 12.16
C GLY A 157 -20.13 24.59 12.92
N ARG A 158 -20.07 23.38 12.34
CA ARG A 158 -20.57 22.12 12.90
C ARG A 158 -19.43 21.11 12.86
N SER A 159 -19.50 20.08 13.72
CA SER A 159 -18.51 19.00 13.59
C SER A 159 -18.87 18.03 12.47
N ASP A 160 -17.89 17.75 11.61
CA ASP A 160 -17.93 16.75 10.55
C ASP A 160 -18.33 15.38 11.11
N ARG A 161 -19.28 14.74 10.45
CA ARG A 161 -19.67 13.36 10.74
C ARG A 161 -19.35 12.45 9.57
N VAL A 162 -18.73 11.31 9.87
CA VAL A 162 -18.47 10.26 8.90
C VAL A 162 -19.56 9.20 8.90
N ALA A 163 -20.03 8.82 7.72
CA ALA A 163 -21.00 7.74 7.58
C ALA A 163 -20.31 6.37 7.77
N VAL A 164 -20.92 5.51 8.57
CA VAL A 164 -20.49 4.13 8.80
C VAL A 164 -21.67 3.22 8.52
N ASP A 165 -21.52 2.40 7.50
CA ASP A 165 -22.50 1.37 7.14
C ASP A 165 -22.08 0.07 7.82
N ILE A 166 -23.00 -0.51 8.59
CA ILE A 166 -22.72 -1.61 9.50
C ILE A 166 -23.58 -2.80 9.11
N VAL A 167 -22.99 -3.99 9.07
CA VAL A 167 -23.71 -5.25 8.97
C VAL A 167 -23.18 -6.25 10.00
N ARG A 168 -24.09 -6.82 10.81
CA ARG A 168 -23.75 -7.64 11.98
C ARG A 168 -24.76 -8.76 12.25
N PRO A 169 -24.34 -9.91 12.82
CA PRO A 169 -25.22 -11.07 13.01
C PRO A 169 -26.33 -10.75 14.02
N SER A 170 -27.56 -11.17 13.72
CA SER A 170 -28.71 -10.85 14.58
C SER A 170 -28.90 -11.81 15.76
N GLU A 171 -28.36 -13.04 15.69
CA GLU A 171 -28.51 -14.01 16.79
C GLU A 171 -27.69 -13.68 18.04
N PRO A 172 -26.43 -13.18 17.96
CA PRO A 172 -25.69 -12.67 19.13
C PRO A 172 -26.38 -11.45 19.74
N ALA A 173 -26.84 -10.51 18.91
CA ALA A 173 -27.59 -9.34 19.37
C ALA A 173 -28.87 -9.72 20.14
N ARG A 174 -29.64 -10.70 19.63
CA ARG A 174 -30.82 -11.27 20.32
C ARG A 174 -30.48 -12.03 21.61
N GLN A 175 -29.22 -12.43 21.80
CA GLN A 175 -28.70 -13.10 23.00
C GLN A 175 -28.06 -12.12 23.99
N GLY A 176 -27.95 -10.83 23.67
CA GLY A 176 -27.16 -9.88 24.46
C GLY A 176 -25.67 -10.24 24.49
N ARG A 177 -25.14 -10.71 23.35
CA ARG A 177 -23.74 -11.12 23.18
C ARG A 177 -23.02 -10.23 22.20
N ASP A 178 -21.91 -9.67 22.67
CA ASP A 178 -21.07 -8.76 21.92
C ASP A 178 -20.23 -9.46 20.84
N VAL A 179 -19.94 -8.73 19.76
CA VAL A 179 -19.11 -9.19 18.63
C VAL A 179 -17.93 -8.24 18.34
N PRO A 180 -16.79 -8.74 17.84
CA PRO A 180 -15.74 -7.88 17.30
C PRO A 180 -16.15 -7.24 15.96
N VAL A 181 -15.39 -6.23 15.53
CA VAL A 181 -15.60 -5.50 14.28
C VAL A 181 -14.40 -5.69 13.35
N ILE A 182 -14.68 -6.00 12.08
CA ILE A 182 -13.74 -5.81 10.97
C ILE A 182 -14.13 -4.49 10.28
N MET A 183 -13.20 -3.57 10.12
CA MET A 183 -13.45 -2.23 9.59
C MET A 183 -12.62 -1.97 8.34
N ASP A 184 -13.30 -1.50 7.29
CA ASP A 184 -12.68 -0.99 6.06
C ASP A 184 -13.09 0.48 5.92
N ALA A 185 -12.12 1.37 5.72
CA ALA A 185 -12.31 2.81 5.75
C ALA A 185 -11.76 3.43 4.48
N SER A 186 -12.64 3.84 3.57
CA SER A 186 -12.30 4.09 2.18
C SER A 186 -12.91 5.40 1.66
N PRO A 187 -12.13 6.20 0.89
CA PRO A 187 -12.70 7.30 0.12
C PRO A 187 -13.43 6.82 -1.15
N TYR A 188 -13.22 5.55 -1.56
CA TYR A 188 -13.56 5.09 -2.90
C TYR A 188 -14.99 4.60 -3.08
N TYR A 189 -15.75 4.37 -2.00
CA TYR A 189 -17.04 3.68 -2.02
C TYR A 189 -18.08 4.28 -2.99
N ALA A 190 -18.06 5.60 -3.20
CA ALA A 190 -18.95 6.29 -4.13
C ALA A 190 -18.33 6.55 -5.52
N CYS A 191 -17.08 7.03 -5.60
CA CYS A 191 -16.48 7.46 -6.87
C CYS A 191 -16.17 6.29 -7.81
N CYS A 192 -15.67 5.21 -7.23
CA CYS A 192 -14.75 4.31 -7.91
C CYS A 192 -15.11 2.84 -7.65
N GLY A 193 -15.44 2.51 -6.40
CA GLY A 193 -15.70 1.14 -5.94
C GLY A 193 -14.45 0.40 -5.47
N ARG A 194 -14.63 -0.83 -5.01
CA ARG A 194 -13.58 -1.72 -4.47
C ARG A 194 -13.50 -3.04 -5.25
N GLY A 195 -12.34 -3.69 -5.17
CA GLY A 195 -12.04 -4.96 -5.83
C GLY A 195 -11.91 -4.85 -7.35
N ASN A 196 -11.48 -5.94 -7.99
CA ASN A 196 -11.31 -6.06 -9.44
C ASN A 196 -12.61 -5.85 -10.24
N GLU A 197 -13.79 -5.90 -9.61
CA GLU A 197 -15.08 -5.63 -10.26
C GLU A 197 -15.68 -4.23 -9.96
N GLY A 198 -14.96 -3.36 -9.22
CA GLY A 198 -15.40 -1.97 -8.98
C GLY A 198 -16.71 -1.85 -8.21
N GLN A 199 -16.97 -2.78 -7.28
CA GLN A 199 -18.21 -2.83 -6.49
C GLN A 199 -18.39 -1.58 -5.64
N ARG A 200 -19.62 -1.06 -5.57
CA ARG A 200 -19.99 0.11 -4.76
C ARG A 200 -21.03 -0.28 -3.72
N LYS A 201 -21.11 0.49 -2.63
CA LYS A 201 -22.20 0.38 -1.66
C LYS A 201 -23.54 0.63 -2.36
N ALA A 202 -24.57 -0.12 -1.98
CA ALA A 202 -25.94 0.13 -2.41
C ALA A 202 -26.89 0.19 -1.21
N TYR A 203 -27.98 0.91 -1.36
CA TYR A 203 -28.98 1.19 -0.33
C TYR A 203 -30.38 0.93 -0.86
N ASP A 204 -31.33 0.66 0.03
CA ASP A 204 -32.75 0.54 -0.32
C ASP A 204 -33.47 1.91 -0.37
N ALA A 205 -34.81 1.88 -0.33
CA ALA A 205 -35.64 3.08 -0.41
C ALA A 205 -35.74 3.87 0.90
N ASP A 206 -35.49 3.23 2.05
CA ASP A 206 -35.46 3.86 3.37
C ASP A 206 -34.06 4.37 3.72
N GLY A 207 -33.03 3.85 3.02
CA GLY A 207 -31.65 4.32 3.06
C GLY A 207 -30.71 3.43 3.86
N ASP A 208 -31.15 2.22 4.22
CA ASP A 208 -30.33 1.21 4.86
C ASP A 208 -29.42 0.51 3.83
N PRO A 209 -28.20 0.09 4.22
CA PRO A 209 -27.24 -0.53 3.31
C PRO A 209 -27.68 -1.95 2.97
N VAL A 210 -27.66 -2.32 1.68
CA VAL A 210 -28.07 -3.65 1.19
C VAL A 210 -27.00 -4.39 0.39
N THR A 211 -25.94 -3.71 -0.03
CA THR A 211 -24.79 -4.30 -0.71
C THR A 211 -23.48 -3.69 -0.18
N PHE A 212 -22.52 -4.52 0.19
CA PHE A 212 -21.18 -4.14 0.62
C PHE A 212 -20.13 -4.56 -0.43
N PRO A 213 -19.13 -3.72 -0.76
CA PRO A 213 -18.04 -4.13 -1.66
C PRO A 213 -17.08 -5.15 -1.03
N LEU A 214 -16.38 -5.90 -1.88
CA LEU A 214 -15.52 -7.03 -1.49
C LEU A 214 -16.35 -8.18 -0.88
N TYR A 215 -15.74 -9.02 -0.04
CA TYR A 215 -16.31 -10.28 0.48
C TYR A 215 -16.38 -10.34 2.01
N TYR A 216 -15.92 -9.30 2.69
CA TYR A 216 -15.64 -9.34 4.13
C TYR A 216 -16.91 -9.57 4.94
N ASP A 217 -18.00 -8.87 4.67
CA ASP A 217 -19.26 -9.09 5.39
C ASP A 217 -19.88 -10.46 5.06
N ASN A 218 -19.96 -10.81 3.77
CA ASN A 218 -20.53 -12.08 3.31
C ASN A 218 -19.85 -13.29 3.96
N TYR A 219 -18.54 -13.18 4.23
CA TYR A 219 -17.73 -14.24 4.85
C TYR A 219 -17.73 -14.18 6.38
N PHE A 220 -17.50 -13.01 6.97
CA PHE A 220 -17.26 -12.87 8.41
C PHE A 220 -18.54 -12.64 9.25
N VAL A 221 -19.60 -12.05 8.71
CA VAL A 221 -20.87 -11.88 9.44
C VAL A 221 -21.48 -13.24 9.84
N PRO A 222 -21.55 -14.26 8.96
CA PRO A 222 -21.92 -15.63 9.37
C PRO A 222 -21.08 -16.22 10.50
N ARG A 223 -19.82 -15.78 10.66
CA ARG A 223 -18.84 -16.32 11.60
C ARG A 223 -18.82 -15.64 12.97
N GLY A 224 -19.63 -14.58 13.16
CA GLY A 224 -19.78 -13.91 14.44
C GLY A 224 -19.08 -12.55 14.55
N TYR A 225 -18.73 -11.93 13.42
CA TYR A 225 -18.15 -10.59 13.35
C TYR A 225 -19.19 -9.58 12.88
N ALA A 226 -19.03 -8.31 13.25
CA ALA A 226 -19.60 -7.21 12.49
C ALA A 226 -18.61 -6.73 11.41
N PHE A 227 -19.13 -6.25 10.27
CA PHE A 227 -18.37 -5.48 9.31
C PHE A 227 -18.83 -4.02 9.35
N ALA A 228 -17.88 -3.08 9.28
CA ALA A 228 -18.13 -1.64 9.28
C ALA A 228 -17.37 -0.97 8.12
N ALA A 229 -18.13 -0.42 7.18
CA ALA A 229 -17.59 0.25 6.00
C ALA A 229 -17.70 1.78 6.17
N VAL A 230 -16.57 2.45 6.43
CA VAL A 230 -16.51 3.88 6.76
C VAL A 230 -16.26 4.73 5.51
N ASP A 231 -17.13 5.71 5.27
CA ASP A 231 -16.91 6.77 4.28
C ASP A 231 -16.05 7.88 4.92
N LEU A 232 -14.88 8.20 4.36
CA LEU A 232 -14.03 9.30 4.88
C LEU A 232 -14.70 10.68 4.71
N THR A 233 -14.25 11.68 5.46
CA THR A 233 -14.73 13.08 5.33
C THR A 233 -14.66 13.56 3.87
N GLY A 234 -15.65 14.35 3.43
CA GLY A 234 -15.81 14.83 2.05
C GLY A 234 -16.30 13.80 1.02
N THR A 235 -16.29 12.51 1.35
CA THR A 235 -16.68 11.42 0.43
C THR A 235 -18.09 10.86 0.72
N SER A 236 -18.73 10.31 -0.33
CA SER A 236 -19.95 9.50 -0.23
C SER A 236 -21.07 10.12 0.64
N ARG A 237 -21.35 9.60 1.85
CA ARG A 237 -22.44 10.08 2.73
C ARG A 237 -21.96 10.96 3.90
N SER A 238 -20.67 11.27 3.97
CA SER A 238 -20.01 12.03 5.05
C SER A 238 -20.04 13.55 4.85
N ASP A 239 -19.78 14.30 5.93
CA ASP A 239 -19.50 15.75 5.96
C ASP A 239 -18.00 16.04 5.82
N GLY A 240 -17.61 17.32 5.80
CA GLY A 240 -16.22 17.78 5.77
C GLY A 240 -15.53 17.68 4.41
N CYS A 241 -14.19 17.62 4.45
CA CYS A 241 -13.30 17.60 3.29
C CYS A 241 -12.29 16.44 3.34
N VAL A 242 -11.63 16.16 2.22
CA VAL A 242 -10.55 15.17 2.13
C VAL A 242 -9.20 15.90 2.30
N ASP A 243 -8.43 15.52 3.31
CA ASP A 243 -7.09 16.09 3.56
C ASP A 243 -5.93 15.16 3.16
N VAL A 244 -6.24 14.03 2.51
CA VAL A 244 -5.30 13.11 1.85
C VAL A 244 -4.27 12.56 2.84
N GLY A 245 -4.73 11.58 3.60
CA GLY A 245 -3.98 10.91 4.65
C GLY A 245 -3.58 11.78 5.84
N GLY A 246 -4.10 13.00 5.92
CA GLY A 246 -3.84 13.92 7.00
C GLY A 246 -4.67 13.63 8.25
N ARG A 247 -4.88 14.66 9.05
CA ARG A 247 -5.59 14.54 10.32
C ARG A 247 -7.06 14.21 10.13
N SER A 248 -7.71 14.67 9.06
CA SER A 248 -9.14 14.39 8.84
C SER A 248 -9.39 12.98 8.33
N ASP A 249 -8.62 12.55 7.35
CA ASP A 249 -8.61 11.17 6.84
C ASP A 249 -8.38 10.15 7.98
N ILE A 250 -7.39 10.38 8.85
CA ILE A 250 -7.10 9.47 9.97
C ILE A 250 -8.11 9.62 11.12
N THR A 251 -8.60 10.83 11.40
CA THR A 251 -9.64 11.02 12.45
C THR A 251 -10.97 10.40 12.03
N SER A 252 -11.30 10.38 10.73
CA SER A 252 -12.49 9.71 10.18
C SER A 252 -12.63 8.29 10.72
N ALA A 253 -11.65 7.43 10.44
CA ALA A 253 -11.65 6.04 10.92
C ALA A 253 -11.40 5.92 12.43
N LYS A 254 -10.49 6.72 13.00
CA LYS A 254 -10.19 6.67 14.45
C LYS A 254 -11.42 6.99 15.31
N ALA A 255 -12.26 7.93 14.89
CA ALA A 255 -13.48 8.30 15.60
C ALA A 255 -14.47 7.13 15.67
N VAL A 256 -14.50 6.26 14.65
CA VAL A 256 -15.31 5.03 14.65
C VAL A 256 -14.77 4.04 15.70
N VAL A 257 -13.46 3.79 15.75
CA VAL A 257 -12.84 2.94 16.81
C VAL A 257 -13.14 3.49 18.20
N ASP A 258 -13.04 4.81 18.39
CA ASP A 258 -13.43 5.46 19.65
C ASP A 258 -14.93 5.33 19.95
N TRP A 259 -15.83 5.37 18.97
CA TRP A 259 -17.27 5.20 19.18
C TRP A 259 -17.65 3.75 19.51
N LEU A 260 -17.06 2.77 18.81
CA LEU A 260 -17.17 1.33 19.12
C LEU A 260 -16.68 1.00 20.53
N ASN A 261 -15.82 1.85 21.11
CA ASN A 261 -15.34 1.76 22.49
C ASN A 261 -16.03 2.76 23.45
N GLY A 262 -17.12 3.43 23.03
CA GLY A 262 -17.90 4.35 23.87
C GLY A 262 -17.23 5.70 24.20
N ARG A 263 -16.07 6.01 23.60
CA ARG A 263 -15.26 7.22 23.79
C ARG A 263 -15.60 8.36 22.81
N ALA A 264 -16.23 8.06 21.67
CA ALA A 264 -16.76 9.04 20.71
C ALA A 264 -18.29 8.92 20.54
N ARG A 265 -18.87 9.77 19.69
CA ARG A 265 -20.32 9.95 19.54
C ARG A 265 -20.77 9.58 18.13
N ALA A 266 -21.77 8.70 17.97
CA ALA A 266 -22.48 8.54 16.70
C ALA A 266 -23.96 8.97 16.78
N TYR A 267 -24.58 9.29 15.66
CA TYR A 267 -26.00 9.68 15.53
C TYR A 267 -26.69 8.80 14.49
N THR A 268 -28.01 8.63 14.59
CA THR A 268 -28.77 7.75 13.68
C THR A 268 -29.08 8.40 12.31
N THR A 269 -28.80 9.70 12.13
CA THR A 269 -28.88 10.39 10.83
C THR A 269 -27.82 11.48 10.74
N ARG A 270 -27.45 11.87 9.51
CA ARG A 270 -26.42 12.88 9.21
C ARG A 270 -26.59 14.16 10.03
N GLU A 271 -27.74 14.83 9.98
CA GLU A 271 -27.98 16.07 10.72
C GLU A 271 -28.71 15.89 12.06
N GLY A 272 -29.11 14.66 12.41
CA GLY A 272 -29.97 14.41 13.57
C GLY A 272 -29.30 14.56 14.94
N GLY A 273 -30.12 14.78 15.96
CA GLY A 273 -29.71 14.77 17.37
C GLY A 273 -29.86 13.42 18.09
N VAL A 274 -30.54 12.45 17.47
CA VAL A 274 -30.75 11.10 18.06
C VAL A 274 -29.42 10.34 18.10
N ARG A 275 -29.09 9.79 19.26
CA ARG A 275 -27.81 9.15 19.56
C ARG A 275 -27.81 7.70 19.06
N ALA A 276 -26.78 7.31 18.33
CA ALA A 276 -26.46 5.91 18.04
C ALA A 276 -25.40 5.40 19.02
N HIS A 277 -25.55 4.14 19.45
CA HIS A 277 -24.74 3.48 20.47
C HIS A 277 -24.15 2.17 19.93
N ALA A 278 -22.95 1.82 20.38
CA ALA A 278 -22.26 0.59 20.03
C ALA A 278 -22.32 -0.42 21.19
N ASP A 279 -23.51 -0.64 21.75
CA ASP A 279 -23.78 -1.51 22.90
C ASP A 279 -23.94 -3.00 22.53
N TRP A 280 -23.31 -3.39 21.42
CA TRP A 280 -23.35 -4.72 20.82
C TRP A 280 -21.96 -5.25 20.43
N THR A 281 -20.89 -4.49 20.73
CA THR A 281 -19.51 -4.85 20.38
C THR A 281 -18.62 -4.97 21.61
N ASN A 282 -17.64 -5.87 21.53
CA ASN A 282 -16.67 -6.10 22.59
C ASN A 282 -15.50 -5.08 22.57
N GLY A 283 -15.59 -4.05 21.72
CA GLY A 283 -14.58 -3.01 21.51
C GLY A 283 -13.40 -3.41 20.63
N ARG A 284 -13.23 -4.71 20.31
CA ARG A 284 -12.12 -5.22 19.47
C ARG A 284 -12.39 -4.93 18.00
N THR A 285 -11.57 -4.07 17.42
CA THR A 285 -11.59 -3.72 16.00
C THR A 285 -10.32 -4.23 15.32
N GLY A 286 -10.47 -4.87 14.16
CA GLY A 286 -9.39 -5.07 13.19
C GLY A 286 -9.64 -4.21 11.95
N MET A 287 -8.63 -3.52 11.43
CA MET A 287 -8.76 -2.78 10.16
C MET A 287 -8.13 -3.52 8.99
N ILE A 288 -8.72 -3.38 7.80
CA ILE A 288 -8.21 -3.96 6.56
C ILE A 288 -8.50 -3.02 5.38
N GLY A 289 -7.65 -3.03 4.35
CA GLY A 289 -7.92 -2.31 3.12
C GLY A 289 -6.74 -2.32 2.14
N LYS A 290 -7.04 -2.13 0.85
CA LYS A 290 -6.04 -1.97 -0.22
C LYS A 290 -5.83 -0.51 -0.61
N SER A 291 -4.57 -0.11 -0.81
CA SER A 291 -4.21 1.26 -1.22
C SER A 291 -4.51 2.27 -0.10
N TRP A 292 -5.11 3.41 -0.42
CA TRP A 292 -5.52 4.45 0.56
C TRP A 292 -6.27 3.86 1.77
N ASP A 293 -7.14 2.86 1.62
CA ASP A 293 -7.82 2.20 2.75
C ASP A 293 -6.82 1.57 3.75
N GLY A 294 -5.81 0.86 3.24
CA GLY A 294 -4.72 0.30 4.04
C GLY A 294 -3.79 1.39 4.60
N THR A 295 -3.67 2.52 3.91
CA THR A 295 -3.00 3.73 4.40
C THR A 295 -3.73 4.32 5.60
N ILE A 296 -5.07 4.36 5.60
CA ILE A 296 -5.87 4.76 6.77
C ILE A 296 -5.62 3.78 7.93
N ALA A 297 -5.56 2.47 7.68
CA ALA A 297 -5.22 1.49 8.71
C ALA A 297 -3.83 1.74 9.34
N ASN A 298 -2.80 2.01 8.53
CA ASN A 298 -1.47 2.40 9.02
C ASN A 298 -1.52 3.67 9.89
N GLY A 299 -2.18 4.73 9.42
CA GLY A 299 -2.25 6.01 10.13
C GLY A 299 -3.06 5.94 11.42
N VAL A 300 -4.18 5.21 11.45
CA VAL A 300 -4.96 4.99 12.68
C VAL A 300 -4.17 4.17 13.70
N ALA A 301 -3.45 3.13 13.28
CA ALA A 301 -2.55 2.37 14.16
C ALA A 301 -1.43 3.24 14.75
N ALA A 302 -0.84 4.14 13.96
CA ALA A 302 0.15 5.12 14.41
C ALA A 302 -0.40 6.14 15.45
N THR A 303 -1.73 6.25 15.61
CA THR A 303 -2.30 7.03 16.74
C THR A 303 -2.29 6.29 18.08
N GLY A 304 -2.05 4.98 18.09
CA GLY A 304 -2.07 4.15 19.30
C GLY A 304 -3.45 4.03 19.96
N VAL A 305 -4.53 4.15 19.17
CA VAL A 305 -5.92 4.10 19.68
C VAL A 305 -6.27 2.75 20.29
N GLU A 306 -6.93 2.78 21.45
CA GLU A 306 -7.28 1.58 22.22
C GLU A 306 -8.50 0.87 21.63
N GLY A 307 -8.48 -0.47 21.56
CA GLY A 307 -9.50 -1.26 20.89
C GLY A 307 -9.28 -1.45 19.38
N LEU A 308 -8.21 -0.89 18.80
CA LEU A 308 -7.65 -1.41 17.56
C LEU A 308 -6.64 -2.50 17.91
N GLU A 309 -7.02 -3.75 17.71
CA GLU A 309 -6.20 -4.91 18.10
C GLU A 309 -5.26 -5.36 16.96
N THR A 310 -5.68 -5.19 15.70
CA THR A 310 -4.86 -5.58 14.53
C THR A 310 -5.14 -4.71 13.30
N ILE A 311 -4.16 -4.61 12.39
CA ILE A 311 -4.33 -4.05 11.06
C ILE A 311 -3.79 -4.97 9.97
N VAL A 312 -4.47 -4.96 8.81
CA VAL A 312 -4.11 -5.73 7.62
C VAL A 312 -3.93 -4.77 6.42
N PRO A 313 -2.82 -3.99 6.38
CA PRO A 313 -2.55 -3.05 5.31
C PRO A 313 -2.09 -3.77 4.03
N ILE A 314 -2.88 -3.66 2.96
CA ILE A 314 -2.59 -4.23 1.64
C ILE A 314 -2.14 -3.10 0.70
N ALA A 315 -0.96 -3.23 0.08
CA ALA A 315 -0.41 -2.27 -0.88
C ALA A 315 -0.50 -0.81 -0.39
N ALA A 316 -0.11 -0.58 0.88
CA ALA A 316 -0.46 0.62 1.64
C ALA A 316 0.69 1.63 1.74
N ILE A 317 0.34 2.93 1.76
CA ILE A 317 1.28 4.04 1.98
C ILE A 317 1.59 4.13 3.48
N SER A 318 2.84 4.48 3.80
CA SER A 318 3.31 4.72 5.19
C SER A 318 3.74 6.17 5.45
N SER A 319 3.95 6.93 4.37
CA SER A 319 4.41 8.32 4.33
C SER A 319 3.95 8.89 3.00
N TRP A 320 3.13 9.94 3.01
CA TRP A 320 2.60 10.53 1.78
C TRP A 320 3.61 11.37 1.03
N TYR A 321 4.65 11.88 1.72
CA TYR A 321 5.80 12.47 1.03
C TYR A 321 6.44 11.43 0.11
N ASP A 322 6.71 10.22 0.61
CA ASP A 322 7.30 9.15 -0.20
C ASP A 322 6.33 8.64 -1.31
N TYR A 323 5.06 9.03 -1.31
CA TYR A 323 4.13 8.69 -2.40
C TYR A 323 4.28 9.67 -3.58
N TYR A 324 4.40 10.97 -3.32
CA TYR A 324 4.56 12.01 -4.35
C TYR A 324 6.01 12.37 -4.70
N PHE A 325 6.95 12.04 -3.81
CA PHE A 325 8.36 12.39 -3.93
C PHE A 325 9.26 11.21 -3.53
N SER A 326 10.54 11.26 -3.92
CA SER A 326 11.57 10.37 -3.39
C SER A 326 12.85 11.18 -3.21
N GLN A 327 13.17 11.50 -1.94
CA GLN A 327 14.31 12.36 -1.56
C GLN A 327 14.44 13.64 -2.42
N GLY A 328 13.35 14.41 -2.54
CA GLY A 328 13.27 15.65 -3.32
C GLY A 328 12.88 15.47 -4.79
N ALA A 329 13.13 14.30 -5.41
CA ALA A 329 12.69 14.07 -6.79
C ALA A 329 11.15 13.88 -6.82
N PRO A 330 10.40 14.66 -7.62
CA PRO A 330 8.95 14.52 -7.80
C PRO A 330 8.58 13.29 -8.65
N LEU A 331 7.36 12.77 -8.46
CA LEU A 331 6.80 11.66 -9.24
C LEU A 331 5.47 12.00 -9.90
N TYR A 332 5.36 11.58 -11.16
CA TYR A 332 4.13 11.49 -11.96
C TYR A 332 3.41 12.84 -12.21
N ASP A 333 4.08 14.00 -12.08
CA ASP A 333 3.49 15.35 -12.15
C ASP A 333 2.23 15.49 -11.27
N SER A 334 2.25 14.88 -10.07
CA SER A 334 1.06 14.56 -9.28
C SER A 334 1.10 15.11 -7.85
N GLY A 335 -0.06 15.34 -7.22
CA GLY A 335 -0.14 15.81 -5.84
C GLY A 335 -1.44 15.52 -5.09
N PRO A 336 -1.50 15.93 -3.79
CA PRO A 336 -2.64 15.69 -2.93
C PRO A 336 -3.94 16.34 -3.42
N GLU A 337 -3.87 17.52 -4.03
CA GLU A 337 -5.07 18.24 -4.49
C GLU A 337 -5.83 17.44 -5.56
N TRP A 338 -5.10 16.71 -6.42
CA TRP A 338 -5.70 15.85 -7.42
C TRP A 338 -6.41 14.64 -6.81
N LEU A 339 -5.82 14.00 -5.79
CA LEU A 339 -6.49 12.89 -5.10
C LEU A 339 -7.70 13.36 -4.31
N SER A 340 -7.62 14.53 -3.67
CA SER A 340 -8.75 15.14 -2.97
C SER A 340 -9.90 15.43 -3.94
N ASP A 341 -9.67 16.17 -5.04
CA ASP A 341 -10.72 16.37 -6.04
C ASP A 341 -11.21 15.04 -6.64
N TYR A 342 -10.35 14.06 -6.91
CA TYR A 342 -10.78 12.79 -7.51
C TYR A 342 -11.87 12.08 -6.69
N VAL A 343 -11.74 12.03 -5.36
CA VAL A 343 -12.65 11.27 -4.47
C VAL A 343 -13.73 12.12 -3.78
N GLU A 344 -13.54 13.44 -3.65
CA GLU A 344 -14.54 14.34 -3.04
C GLU A 344 -15.87 14.33 -3.80
N THR A 345 -16.97 14.39 -3.04
CA THR A 345 -18.32 14.59 -3.63
C THR A 345 -18.42 15.96 -4.31
N PRO A 346 -19.30 16.15 -5.31
CA PRO A 346 -19.55 17.47 -5.91
C PRO A 346 -19.93 18.55 -4.88
N GLN A 347 -20.57 18.15 -3.78
CA GLN A 347 -20.92 19.00 -2.64
C GLN A 347 -19.69 19.37 -1.80
N ALA A 348 -18.79 18.42 -1.51
CA ALA A 348 -17.54 18.68 -0.80
C ALA A 348 -16.64 19.63 -1.60
N ARG A 349 -16.35 19.35 -2.87
CA ARG A 349 -15.52 20.22 -3.75
C ARG A 349 -15.97 21.69 -3.75
N ALA A 350 -17.28 21.92 -3.66
CA ALA A 350 -17.88 23.26 -3.64
C ALA A 350 -17.63 24.05 -2.33
N ARG A 351 -17.26 23.37 -1.23
CA ARG A 351 -16.90 23.96 0.07
C ARG A 351 -15.39 23.88 0.35
N CYS A 352 -14.76 22.75 0.01
CA CYS A 352 -13.38 22.38 0.33
C CYS A 352 -12.28 23.15 -0.41
N ALA A 353 -12.62 24.20 -1.16
CA ALA A 353 -11.69 25.07 -1.86
C ALA A 353 -10.64 25.77 -0.95
N ALA A 354 -10.85 25.79 0.37
CA ALA A 354 -9.82 26.21 1.33
C ALA A 354 -8.75 25.12 1.56
N VAL A 355 -9.19 23.89 1.82
CA VAL A 355 -8.33 22.70 1.98
C VAL A 355 -7.54 22.44 0.71
N GLN A 356 -8.21 22.46 -0.46
CA GLN A 356 -7.57 22.29 -1.77
C GLN A 356 -6.44 23.30 -2.01
N ARG A 357 -6.60 24.56 -1.58
CA ARG A 357 -5.50 25.55 -1.63
C ARG A 357 -4.37 25.22 -0.66
N GLN A 358 -4.67 24.81 0.57
CA GLN A 358 -3.64 24.40 1.53
C GLN A 358 -2.83 23.19 1.03
N LEU A 359 -3.50 22.21 0.40
CA LEU A 359 -2.84 21.08 -0.25
C LEU A 359 -1.87 21.54 -1.35
N VAL A 360 -2.23 22.52 -2.19
CA VAL A 360 -1.33 23.08 -3.21
C VAL A 360 -0.19 23.91 -2.58
N ASP A 361 -0.53 24.85 -1.70
CA ASP A 361 0.43 25.80 -1.11
C ASP A 361 1.47 25.10 -0.20
N GLU A 362 1.12 23.98 0.43
CA GLU A 362 2.02 23.17 1.27
C GLU A 362 2.55 21.89 0.60
N ALA A 363 2.19 21.55 -0.64
CA ALA A 363 2.80 20.43 -1.40
C ALA A 363 3.63 20.95 -2.60
N PRO A 364 4.70 21.72 -2.38
CA PRO A 364 5.42 22.38 -3.46
C PRO A 364 6.08 21.35 -4.40
N ARG A 365 5.92 21.57 -5.71
CA ARG A 365 6.35 20.66 -6.79
C ARG A 365 7.87 20.42 -6.88
N ASN A 366 8.67 21.15 -6.11
CA ASN A 366 10.12 20.94 -6.00
C ASN A 366 10.52 19.90 -4.91
N GLY A 367 9.56 19.30 -4.21
CA GLY A 367 9.84 18.26 -3.22
C GLY A 367 10.41 18.75 -1.88
N ASP A 368 10.29 20.05 -1.57
CA ASP A 368 10.62 20.58 -0.25
C ASP A 368 9.66 20.05 0.83
N TRP A 369 10.20 19.81 2.03
CA TRP A 369 9.45 19.21 3.15
C TRP A 369 8.84 20.29 4.05
N THR A 370 7.55 20.55 3.83
CA THR A 370 6.64 21.41 4.61
C THR A 370 6.05 20.72 5.85
N GLY A 371 5.19 21.42 6.60
CA GLY A 371 4.45 20.84 7.73
C GLY A 371 3.42 19.78 7.31
N LEU A 372 2.78 19.97 6.15
CA LEU A 372 1.84 19.01 5.54
C LEU A 372 2.36 17.55 5.55
N TRP A 373 3.65 17.34 5.31
CA TRP A 373 4.26 16.02 5.27
C TRP A 373 4.64 15.46 6.65
N ASP A 374 4.93 16.31 7.64
CA ASP A 374 5.14 15.85 9.02
C ASP A 374 3.86 15.24 9.62
N ASP A 375 2.70 15.80 9.29
CA ASP A 375 1.38 15.28 9.68
C ASP A 375 0.94 14.03 8.90
N ARG A 376 1.71 13.60 7.90
CA ARG A 376 1.38 12.51 6.95
C ARG A 376 2.48 11.44 6.80
N ASP A 377 3.45 11.42 7.74
CA ASP A 377 4.51 10.42 7.83
C ASP A 377 4.32 9.55 9.09
N TYR A 378 3.57 8.46 8.92
CA TYR A 378 3.20 7.56 10.02
C TYR A 378 4.39 6.76 10.55
N VAL A 379 5.47 6.63 9.77
CA VAL A 379 6.70 5.89 10.13
C VAL A 379 7.35 6.49 11.39
N ARG A 380 7.19 7.80 11.59
CA ARG A 380 7.66 8.56 12.76
C ARG A 380 6.98 8.12 14.06
N ASP A 381 5.72 7.72 13.96
CA ASP A 381 4.85 7.39 15.10
C ASP A 381 4.65 5.86 15.27
N ALA A 382 5.46 5.04 14.57
CA ALA A 382 5.45 3.58 14.71
C ALA A 382 5.64 3.08 16.16
N GLU A 383 6.33 3.85 17.01
CA GLU A 383 6.50 3.54 18.45
C GLU A 383 5.19 3.65 19.26
N ARG A 384 4.12 4.21 18.69
CA ARG A 384 2.78 4.27 19.30
C ARG A 384 1.89 3.09 18.91
N VAL A 385 2.26 2.31 17.89
CA VAL A 385 1.46 1.19 17.39
C VAL A 385 1.37 0.11 18.45
N ARG A 386 0.13 -0.24 18.83
CA ARG A 386 -0.18 -1.34 19.76
C ARG A 386 -0.82 -2.54 19.07
N ALA A 387 -1.46 -2.30 17.92
CA ALA A 387 -2.11 -3.31 17.10
C ALA A 387 -1.07 -4.21 16.41
N SER A 388 -1.34 -5.51 16.26
CA SER A 388 -0.52 -6.37 15.39
C SER A 388 -0.69 -5.98 13.92
N VAL A 389 0.27 -6.35 13.06
CA VAL A 389 0.29 -5.91 11.66
C VAL A 389 0.52 -7.07 10.68
N PHE A 390 -0.47 -7.38 9.85
CA PHE A 390 -0.31 -8.29 8.71
C PHE A 390 -0.18 -7.50 7.40
N VAL A 391 1.06 -7.24 6.98
CA VAL A 391 1.38 -6.53 5.74
C VAL A 391 1.16 -7.42 4.53
N VAL A 392 0.57 -6.90 3.45
CA VAL A 392 0.57 -7.56 2.13
C VAL A 392 1.03 -6.55 1.07
N HIS A 393 2.01 -6.90 0.23
CA HIS A 393 2.52 -5.97 -0.79
C HIS A 393 3.04 -6.66 -2.05
N GLY A 394 2.78 -6.07 -3.21
CA GLY A 394 3.40 -6.46 -4.48
C GLY A 394 4.81 -5.89 -4.59
N GLN A 395 5.84 -6.73 -4.72
CA GLN A 395 7.22 -6.25 -4.78
C GLN A 395 7.53 -5.39 -6.01
N GLN A 396 6.70 -5.49 -7.05
CA GLN A 396 6.74 -4.70 -8.27
C GLN A 396 5.58 -3.69 -8.37
N ASP A 397 4.92 -3.37 -7.26
CA ASP A 397 4.01 -2.23 -7.17
C ASP A 397 4.80 -0.94 -7.44
N LEU A 398 4.48 -0.26 -8.55
CA LEU A 398 5.05 1.02 -8.93
C LEU A 398 4.17 2.20 -8.45
N ASN A 399 2.87 1.95 -8.22
CA ASN A 399 1.95 2.94 -7.68
C ASN A 399 2.30 3.25 -6.22
N VAL A 400 2.10 2.28 -5.33
CA VAL A 400 2.49 2.35 -3.92
C VAL A 400 3.80 1.57 -3.75
N ARG A 401 4.91 2.21 -4.14
CA ARG A 401 6.24 1.60 -4.19
C ARG A 401 6.65 0.87 -2.91
N SER A 402 7.36 -0.25 -3.08
CA SER A 402 7.93 -1.12 -2.03
C SER A 402 8.79 -0.43 -0.95
N GLN A 403 9.11 0.86 -1.11
CA GLN A 403 9.69 1.67 -0.04
C GLN A 403 8.74 1.85 1.15
N HIS A 404 7.42 1.96 0.92
CA HIS A 404 6.44 2.19 1.99
C HIS A 404 6.37 1.04 2.99
N PHE A 405 6.16 -0.20 2.53
CA PHE A 405 6.15 -1.35 3.44
C PHE A 405 7.52 -1.61 4.05
N GLY A 406 8.61 -1.39 3.30
CA GLY A 406 9.97 -1.59 3.80
C GLY A 406 10.28 -0.72 5.02
N GLN A 407 10.06 0.60 4.91
CA GLN A 407 10.35 1.51 6.02
C GLN A 407 9.36 1.37 7.18
N TRP A 408 8.10 1.02 6.91
CA TRP A 408 7.09 0.72 7.93
C TRP A 408 7.45 -0.55 8.70
N TRP A 409 7.78 -1.65 8.01
CA TRP A 409 8.23 -2.89 8.63
C TRP A 409 9.48 -2.70 9.49
N ASP A 410 10.48 -1.98 8.98
CA ASP A 410 11.70 -1.66 9.73
C ASP A 410 11.40 -0.80 10.97
N ALA A 411 10.35 0.05 10.95
CA ALA A 411 9.94 0.86 12.09
C ALA A 411 9.15 0.06 13.14
N LEU A 412 8.15 -0.73 12.71
CA LEU A 412 7.44 -1.70 13.55
C LEU A 412 8.40 -2.71 14.20
N ALA A 413 9.47 -3.11 13.50
CA ALA A 413 10.53 -3.95 14.02
C ALA A 413 11.34 -3.32 15.17
N ARG A 414 11.49 -2.00 15.19
CA ARG A 414 12.13 -1.27 16.29
C ARG A 414 11.18 -1.02 17.45
N ALA A 415 9.91 -0.77 17.16
CA ALA A 415 8.84 -0.62 18.16
C ALA A 415 8.50 -1.94 18.87
N GLY A 416 8.84 -3.09 18.27
CA GLY A 416 8.59 -4.42 18.85
C GLY A 416 7.19 -4.98 18.56
N VAL A 417 6.52 -4.46 17.52
CA VAL A 417 5.14 -4.83 17.16
C VAL A 417 5.07 -6.21 16.51
N ASP A 418 4.17 -7.07 16.97
CA ASP A 418 3.91 -8.39 16.40
C ASP A 418 3.31 -8.30 14.99
N ARG A 419 3.84 -9.08 14.05
CA ARG A 419 3.61 -8.85 12.62
C ARG A 419 3.93 -10.03 11.70
N LYS A 420 3.17 -10.14 10.61
CA LYS A 420 3.30 -11.10 9.50
C LYS A 420 3.39 -10.34 8.17
N ILE A 421 4.00 -10.92 7.13
CA ILE A 421 4.10 -10.27 5.80
C ILE A 421 3.92 -11.23 4.63
N TRP A 422 3.14 -10.83 3.63
CA TRP A 422 3.02 -11.51 2.34
C TRP A 422 3.58 -10.63 1.23
N LEU A 423 4.52 -11.17 0.43
CA LEU A 423 5.19 -10.48 -0.66
C LEU A 423 4.95 -11.21 -1.99
N SER A 424 4.12 -10.63 -2.88
CA SER A 424 3.89 -11.15 -4.24
C SER A 424 4.88 -10.56 -5.26
N GLN A 425 4.82 -11.03 -6.50
CA GLN A 425 5.47 -10.43 -7.68
C GLN A 425 4.50 -9.59 -8.53
N THR A 426 3.27 -9.34 -8.06
CA THR A 426 2.32 -8.45 -8.73
C THR A 426 2.75 -6.98 -8.62
N GLY A 427 2.10 -6.14 -9.43
CA GLY A 427 1.93 -4.73 -9.11
C GLY A 427 0.88 -4.54 -8.00
N HIS A 428 0.05 -3.49 -8.12
CA HIS A 428 -0.92 -2.99 -7.15
C HIS A 428 -2.20 -3.85 -6.99
N VAL A 429 -2.05 -5.19 -7.00
CA VAL A 429 -3.15 -6.19 -7.01
C VAL A 429 -3.54 -6.61 -5.58
N ASP A 430 -4.81 -7.01 -5.39
CA ASP A 430 -5.30 -7.54 -4.11
C ASP A 430 -4.92 -9.03 -3.92
N PRO A 431 -4.54 -9.50 -2.72
CA PRO A 431 -4.30 -10.93 -2.45
C PRO A 431 -5.52 -11.82 -2.70
N PHE A 432 -6.75 -11.29 -2.61
CA PHE A 432 -7.95 -12.01 -3.03
C PHE A 432 -7.94 -12.31 -4.54
N ASP A 433 -7.21 -11.55 -5.34
CA ASP A 433 -7.15 -11.69 -6.80
C ASP A 433 -5.83 -12.30 -7.32
N PHE A 434 -4.85 -12.60 -6.45
CA PHE A 434 -3.66 -13.39 -6.83
C PHE A 434 -3.40 -14.66 -5.98
N ARG A 435 -4.01 -14.84 -4.79
CA ARG A 435 -3.83 -16.03 -3.94
C ARG A 435 -5.09 -16.39 -3.14
N ARG A 436 -6.26 -16.28 -3.78
CA ARG A 436 -7.60 -16.23 -3.14
C ARG A 436 -7.85 -17.23 -1.99
N ALA A 437 -7.63 -18.53 -2.22
CA ALA A 437 -7.98 -19.56 -1.24
C ALA A 437 -7.13 -19.46 0.05
N ASP A 438 -5.81 -19.44 -0.11
CA ASP A 438 -4.87 -19.27 1.01
C ASP A 438 -5.09 -17.93 1.71
N TRP A 439 -5.40 -16.86 0.95
CA TRP A 439 -5.67 -15.53 1.51
C TRP A 439 -6.86 -15.55 2.47
N VAL A 440 -7.98 -16.14 2.03
CA VAL A 440 -9.21 -16.19 2.84
C VAL A 440 -9.01 -17.05 4.10
N ASP A 441 -8.32 -18.20 4.01
CA ASP A 441 -8.01 -19.02 5.19
C ASP A 441 -7.07 -18.29 6.17
N THR A 442 -5.99 -17.69 5.65
CA THR A 442 -5.00 -16.96 6.46
C THR A 442 -5.62 -15.75 7.15
N LEU A 443 -6.44 -14.96 6.42
CA LEU A 443 -7.13 -13.81 6.98
C LEU A 443 -8.21 -14.22 8.00
N HIS A 444 -8.94 -15.30 7.74
CA HIS A 444 -9.92 -15.85 8.69
C HIS A 444 -9.23 -16.25 9.98
N ARG A 445 -8.13 -17.02 9.90
CA ARG A 445 -7.36 -17.43 11.07
C ARG A 445 -6.68 -16.24 11.78
N TRP A 446 -6.27 -15.21 11.05
CA TRP A 446 -5.73 -13.98 11.65
C TRP A 446 -6.75 -13.26 12.52
N PHE A 447 -7.94 -12.95 11.98
CA PHE A 447 -8.99 -12.30 12.77
C PHE A 447 -9.53 -13.19 13.90
N ASP A 448 -9.61 -14.52 13.70
CA ASP A 448 -9.98 -15.47 14.76
C ASP A 448 -8.99 -15.43 15.94
N HIS A 449 -7.70 -15.21 15.66
CA HIS A 449 -6.69 -15.04 16.71
C HIS A 449 -6.86 -13.69 17.42
N GLU A 450 -6.80 -12.58 16.67
CA GLU A 450 -6.69 -11.22 17.22
C GLU A 450 -8.01 -10.71 17.84
N LEU A 451 -9.14 -11.02 17.23
CA LEU A 451 -10.43 -10.42 17.55
C LEU A 451 -11.35 -11.34 18.37
N LEU A 452 -11.17 -12.67 18.26
CA LEU A 452 -11.87 -13.67 19.07
C LEU A 452 -10.98 -14.37 20.12
N GLY A 453 -9.66 -14.17 20.09
CA GLY A 453 -8.74 -14.78 21.06
C GLY A 453 -8.53 -16.28 20.87
N LEU A 454 -8.74 -16.82 19.66
CA LEU A 454 -8.65 -18.25 19.39
C LEU A 454 -7.18 -18.68 19.18
N ASP A 455 -6.75 -19.69 19.96
CA ASP A 455 -5.42 -20.29 19.83
C ASP A 455 -5.35 -21.26 18.62
N ASN A 456 -5.40 -20.70 17.41
CA ASN A 456 -5.38 -21.42 16.15
C ASN A 456 -3.98 -21.56 15.51
N GLY A 457 -2.95 -21.03 16.18
CA GLY A 457 -1.54 -21.20 15.83
C GLY A 457 -0.97 -20.31 14.73
N ILE A 458 -1.73 -19.35 14.18
CA ILE A 458 -1.22 -18.44 13.12
C ILE A 458 -0.06 -17.53 13.60
N ASP A 459 -0.03 -17.24 14.90
CA ASP A 459 1.04 -16.57 15.65
C ASP A 459 2.37 -17.35 15.64
N ARG A 460 2.32 -18.67 15.39
CA ARG A 460 3.48 -19.59 15.43
C ARG A 460 3.88 -20.11 14.05
N GLU A 461 3.20 -19.63 13.00
CA GLU A 461 3.54 -19.91 11.61
C GLU A 461 4.74 -19.08 11.12
N PRO A 462 5.28 -19.36 9.91
CA PRO A 462 6.23 -18.48 9.28
C PRO A 462 5.74 -17.01 9.21
N MET A 463 6.59 -16.12 9.68
CA MET A 463 6.40 -14.66 9.65
C MET A 463 6.21 -14.11 8.23
N ALA A 464 6.75 -14.79 7.21
CA ALA A 464 6.73 -14.32 5.83
C ALA A 464 6.34 -15.41 4.83
N ASP A 465 5.46 -15.07 3.88
CA ASP A 465 5.25 -15.78 2.62
C ASP A 465 5.77 -14.92 1.47
N ILE A 466 6.55 -15.48 0.57
CA ILE A 466 7.24 -14.72 -0.49
C ILE A 466 7.16 -15.47 -1.82
N GLU A 467 6.57 -14.84 -2.82
CA GLU A 467 6.50 -15.33 -4.20
C GLU A 467 7.88 -15.24 -4.89
N ARG A 468 8.27 -16.33 -5.57
CA ARG A 468 9.60 -16.50 -6.20
C ARG A 468 9.55 -16.55 -7.72
N ALA A 469 8.44 -17.03 -8.24
CA ALA A 469 8.00 -17.03 -9.62
C ALA A 469 6.46 -17.06 -9.60
N PRO A 470 5.75 -16.81 -10.71
CA PRO A 470 4.28 -16.84 -10.75
C PRO A 470 3.67 -18.07 -10.06
N ASP A 471 2.85 -17.83 -9.03
CA ASP A 471 2.17 -18.84 -8.20
C ASP A 471 3.10 -19.80 -7.43
N ARG A 472 4.40 -19.47 -7.30
CA ARG A 472 5.43 -20.27 -6.61
C ARG A 472 5.90 -19.57 -5.34
N TRP A 473 5.29 -19.92 -4.22
CA TRP A 473 5.52 -19.31 -2.91
C TRP A 473 6.53 -20.07 -2.04
N ALA A 474 7.28 -19.34 -1.22
CA ALA A 474 8.22 -19.88 -0.24
C ALA A 474 8.16 -19.10 1.09
N THR A 475 8.14 -19.83 2.20
CA THR A 475 7.95 -19.24 3.54
C THR A 475 9.26 -18.93 4.27
N SER A 476 9.21 -18.06 5.27
CA SER A 476 10.35 -17.74 6.15
C SER A 476 9.90 -17.38 7.57
N GLY A 477 10.56 -17.98 8.58
CA GLY A 477 10.28 -17.69 9.99
C GLY A 477 10.67 -16.28 10.44
N HIS A 478 11.46 -15.55 9.64
CA HIS A 478 11.78 -14.13 9.84
C HIS A 478 11.96 -13.42 8.51
N TRP A 479 11.55 -12.15 8.44
CA TRP A 479 11.85 -11.28 7.32
C TRP A 479 12.47 -9.94 7.78
N PRO A 480 13.64 -9.53 7.25
CA PRO A 480 14.59 -10.36 6.50
C PRO A 480 15.06 -11.61 7.29
N PRO A 481 15.56 -12.67 6.63
CA PRO A 481 16.15 -13.82 7.30
C PRO A 481 17.29 -13.43 8.24
N ARG A 482 17.40 -14.11 9.40
CA ARG A 482 18.42 -13.81 10.43
C ARG A 482 19.88 -13.66 9.93
N PRO A 483 20.39 -14.42 8.93
CA PRO A 483 21.77 -14.25 8.45
C PRO A 483 21.95 -13.17 7.36
N THR A 484 20.99 -12.25 7.17
CA THR A 484 21.14 -11.12 6.24
C THR A 484 22.13 -10.08 6.76
N GLU A 485 23.10 -9.68 5.92
CA GLU A 485 24.05 -8.60 6.20
C GLU A 485 24.16 -7.62 5.02
N HIS A 486 24.34 -6.32 5.27
CA HIS A 486 24.61 -5.33 4.21
C HIS A 486 26.05 -5.43 3.68
N VAL A 487 26.21 -6.15 2.58
CA VAL A 487 27.48 -6.25 1.84
C VAL A 487 27.73 -4.94 1.09
N THR A 488 28.91 -4.36 1.28
CA THR A 488 29.31 -3.13 0.56
C THR A 488 29.96 -3.49 -0.78
N LEU A 489 29.18 -3.33 -1.86
CA LEU A 489 29.63 -3.44 -3.24
C LEU A 489 30.07 -2.07 -3.77
N ARG A 490 31.02 -2.08 -4.70
CA ARG A 490 31.64 -0.89 -5.30
C ARG A 490 31.76 -1.08 -6.82
N PRO A 491 31.51 -0.02 -7.60
CA PRO A 491 31.74 -0.04 -9.03
C PRO A 491 33.24 0.01 -9.34
N THR A 492 33.64 -0.63 -10.44
CA THR A 492 34.97 -0.58 -11.03
C THR A 492 34.85 -0.26 -12.51
N LYS A 493 35.69 0.63 -13.05
CA LYS A 493 35.65 1.00 -14.47
C LYS A 493 35.85 -0.23 -15.38
N GLY A 494 35.00 -0.36 -16.40
CA GLY A 494 35.12 -1.37 -17.45
C GLY A 494 36.18 -1.01 -18.50
N ASP A 495 36.21 -1.76 -19.59
CA ASP A 495 37.07 -1.50 -20.75
C ASP A 495 36.57 -0.33 -21.63
N GLY A 496 35.28 0.01 -21.52
CA GLY A 496 34.60 1.07 -22.26
C GLY A 496 33.61 0.58 -23.31
N GLN A 497 33.40 -0.74 -23.44
CA GLN A 497 32.45 -1.32 -24.41
C GLN A 497 31.06 -1.57 -23.80
N GLY A 498 31.01 -1.84 -22.49
CA GLY A 498 29.77 -2.12 -21.74
C GLY A 498 29.90 -1.82 -20.25
N ALA A 499 29.09 -2.50 -19.42
CA ALA A 499 29.08 -2.34 -17.97
C ALA A 499 30.47 -2.50 -17.31
N GLY A 500 30.74 -1.69 -16.29
CA GLY A 500 31.87 -1.90 -15.40
C GLY A 500 31.69 -3.10 -14.47
N GLY A 501 32.73 -3.48 -13.73
CA GLY A 501 32.64 -4.54 -12.72
C GLY A 501 31.97 -4.07 -11.43
N LEU A 502 31.19 -4.93 -10.77
CA LEU A 502 30.60 -4.73 -9.45
C LEU A 502 31.16 -5.77 -8.45
N GLY A 503 31.63 -5.33 -7.29
CA GLY A 503 32.13 -6.24 -6.24
C GLY A 503 32.68 -5.53 -4.99
N PRO A 504 33.24 -6.25 -4.00
CA PRO A 504 33.65 -5.63 -2.73
C PRO A 504 34.89 -4.72 -2.84
N ARG A 505 35.73 -4.91 -3.86
CA ARG A 505 36.97 -4.14 -4.07
C ARG A 505 36.66 -2.76 -4.68
N PRO A 506 37.24 -1.65 -4.17
CA PRO A 506 37.00 -0.32 -4.71
C PRO A 506 37.55 -0.15 -6.13
N GLY A 507 36.80 0.57 -6.97
CA GLY A 507 37.26 1.05 -8.26
C GLY A 507 38.23 2.24 -8.14
N ARG A 508 38.67 2.73 -9.30
CA ARG A 508 39.43 3.97 -9.47
C ARG A 508 38.97 4.69 -10.74
N GLY A 509 39.19 6.00 -10.78
CA GLY A 509 38.74 6.85 -11.88
C GLY A 509 37.25 7.16 -11.81
N THR A 510 36.68 7.55 -12.95
CA THR A 510 35.31 8.02 -13.08
C THR A 510 34.50 7.21 -14.08
N ALA A 511 33.17 7.30 -13.94
CA ALA A 511 32.20 7.06 -15.00
C ALA A 511 31.39 8.35 -15.21
N THR A 512 30.75 8.51 -16.36
CA THR A 512 29.99 9.72 -16.70
C THR A 512 28.75 9.32 -17.49
N PHE A 513 27.61 9.96 -17.20
CA PHE A 513 26.40 9.89 -18.01
C PHE A 513 25.79 11.29 -18.19
N THR A 514 24.91 11.44 -19.18
CA THR A 514 24.12 12.65 -19.43
C THR A 514 22.64 12.30 -19.36
N ASP A 515 21.86 13.09 -18.64
CA ASP A 515 20.45 12.81 -18.43
C ASP A 515 19.63 12.84 -19.73
N ASP A 516 18.84 11.79 -19.96
CA ASP A 516 17.89 11.68 -21.06
C ASP A 516 16.53 11.16 -20.53
N PRO A 517 15.60 12.08 -20.20
CA PRO A 517 14.24 11.74 -19.75
C PRO A 517 13.40 10.90 -20.73
N ALA A 518 13.93 10.58 -21.92
CA ALA A 518 13.33 9.62 -22.84
C ALA A 518 13.67 8.14 -22.51
N ARG A 519 14.40 7.86 -21.42
CA ARG A 519 14.89 6.53 -21.01
C ARG A 519 14.65 6.25 -19.53
N GLY A 520 14.43 4.98 -19.18
CA GLY A 520 14.23 4.56 -17.78
C GLY A 520 14.82 3.19 -17.47
N GLU A 521 14.53 2.65 -16.28
CA GLU A 521 15.16 1.46 -15.72
C GLU A 521 15.17 0.24 -16.68
N SER A 522 14.08 0.05 -17.44
CA SER A 522 13.95 -1.01 -18.45
C SER A 522 14.86 -0.82 -19.68
N ASP A 523 15.00 0.39 -20.22
CA ASP A 523 15.95 0.69 -21.31
C ASP A 523 17.38 0.40 -20.85
N TRP A 524 17.71 0.88 -19.65
CA TRP A 524 19.06 0.79 -19.11
C TRP A 524 19.47 -0.64 -18.78
N ALA A 525 18.53 -1.45 -18.26
CA ALA A 525 18.71 -2.87 -18.04
C ALA A 525 18.90 -3.64 -19.35
N ALA A 526 18.04 -3.40 -20.35
CA ALA A 526 18.14 -4.06 -21.65
C ALA A 526 19.45 -3.72 -22.39
N ALA A 527 19.95 -2.49 -22.25
CA ALA A 527 21.18 -2.03 -22.87
C ALA A 527 22.43 -2.15 -21.98
N ILE A 528 22.42 -2.91 -20.89
CA ILE A 528 23.47 -2.89 -19.86
C ILE A 528 24.87 -3.29 -20.34
N ASP A 529 24.97 -4.23 -21.28
CA ASP A 529 26.24 -4.67 -21.87
C ASP A 529 26.76 -3.74 -22.99
N THR A 530 26.01 -2.67 -23.30
CA THR A 530 26.38 -1.67 -24.31
C THR A 530 26.65 -0.32 -23.63
N ALA A 531 27.79 0.28 -23.94
CA ALA A 531 28.09 1.65 -23.55
C ALA A 531 27.14 2.63 -24.26
N THR A 532 26.36 3.39 -23.48
CA THR A 532 25.40 4.40 -23.93
C THR A 532 25.52 5.65 -23.06
N PRO A 533 25.17 6.85 -23.55
CA PRO A 533 25.44 8.10 -22.84
C PRO A 533 24.59 8.32 -21.58
N GLU A 534 23.43 7.69 -21.46
CA GLU A 534 22.42 8.00 -20.43
C GLU A 534 22.61 7.28 -19.08
N LYS A 535 23.52 6.31 -18.97
CA LYS A 535 23.67 5.47 -17.77
C LYS A 535 25.12 5.13 -17.41
N ALA A 536 25.37 4.96 -16.12
CA ALA A 536 26.56 4.30 -15.59
C ALA A 536 26.21 2.92 -15.00
N GLY A 537 26.40 1.86 -15.80
CA GLY A 537 26.10 0.48 -15.43
C GLY A 537 27.30 -0.31 -14.90
N PHE A 538 27.08 -1.15 -13.89
CA PHE A 538 28.10 -2.00 -13.27
C PHE A 538 27.54 -3.38 -12.89
N ALA A 539 28.12 -4.47 -13.38
CA ALA A 539 27.62 -5.83 -13.19
C ALA A 539 28.63 -6.78 -12.50
N THR A 540 28.13 -7.79 -11.79
CA THR A 540 28.96 -8.92 -11.35
C THR A 540 29.37 -9.79 -12.54
N ARG A 541 30.31 -10.72 -12.31
CA ARG A 541 30.45 -11.93 -13.13
C ARG A 541 29.11 -12.70 -13.12
N PRO A 542 28.84 -13.55 -14.13
CA PRO A 542 27.84 -14.60 -14.01
C PRO A 542 28.05 -15.39 -12.71
N LEU A 543 26.99 -15.57 -11.92
CA LEU A 543 27.10 -16.19 -10.61
C LEU A 543 27.32 -17.70 -10.73
N SER A 544 28.19 -18.26 -9.89
CA SER A 544 28.40 -19.71 -9.78
C SER A 544 27.36 -20.41 -8.91
N ARG A 545 26.60 -19.63 -8.12
CA ARG A 545 25.55 -20.05 -7.19
C ARG A 545 24.52 -18.94 -7.06
N GLU A 546 23.30 -19.29 -6.67
CA GLU A 546 22.26 -18.31 -6.33
C GLU A 546 22.70 -17.32 -5.24
N LEU A 547 22.09 -16.13 -5.24
CA LEU A 547 22.32 -15.06 -4.29
C LEU A 547 21.00 -14.39 -3.90
N ARG A 548 20.51 -14.65 -2.69
CA ARG A 548 19.29 -14.01 -2.16
C ARG A 548 19.59 -12.65 -1.56
N LEU A 549 18.85 -11.64 -2.03
CA LEU A 549 18.76 -10.30 -1.46
C LEU A 549 17.50 -10.22 -0.59
N SER A 550 17.52 -9.50 0.53
CA SER A 550 16.36 -9.44 1.44
C SER A 550 16.36 -8.21 2.34
N GLY A 551 15.38 -7.32 2.16
CA GLY A 551 15.25 -6.04 2.88
C GLY A 551 15.72 -4.83 2.08
N SER A 552 15.89 -3.70 2.77
CA SER A 552 16.19 -2.38 2.20
C SER A 552 17.66 -2.21 1.78
N ALA A 553 17.91 -1.61 0.61
CA ALA A 553 19.25 -1.31 0.08
C ALA A 553 19.55 0.20 0.09
N SER A 554 20.80 0.58 -0.18
CA SER A 554 21.17 2.00 -0.39
C SER A 554 22.41 2.16 -1.25
N VAL A 555 22.49 3.26 -2.01
CA VAL A 555 23.64 3.57 -2.86
C VAL A 555 24.17 4.95 -2.50
N ARG A 556 25.36 4.98 -1.91
CA ARG A 556 26.12 6.22 -1.72
C ARG A 556 26.84 6.55 -3.02
N VAL A 557 26.55 7.71 -3.60
CA VAL A 557 27.21 8.21 -4.81
C VAL A 557 27.94 9.49 -4.50
N THR A 558 29.05 9.74 -5.20
CA THR A 558 29.67 11.06 -5.26
C THR A 558 29.77 11.47 -6.72
N VAL A 559 29.14 12.58 -7.08
CA VAL A 559 28.96 13.03 -8.47
C VAL A 559 29.27 14.51 -8.63
N THR A 560 29.77 14.87 -9.82
CA THR A 560 29.99 16.26 -10.24
C THR A 560 29.03 16.60 -11.39
N PRO A 561 28.12 17.57 -11.24
CA PRO A 561 27.19 17.99 -12.29
C PRO A 561 27.76 19.10 -13.16
N THR A 562 27.24 19.22 -14.39
CA THR A 562 27.49 20.37 -15.29
C THR A 562 26.46 21.50 -15.17
N THR A 563 25.39 21.31 -14.40
CA THR A 563 24.22 22.22 -14.33
C THR A 563 23.76 22.46 -12.88
N PRO A 564 22.97 23.52 -12.61
CA PRO A 564 22.45 23.81 -11.27
C PRO A 564 21.38 22.84 -10.75
N THR A 565 20.66 22.13 -11.62
CA THR A 565 19.71 21.07 -11.22
C THR A 565 20.17 19.71 -11.72
N ALA A 566 19.89 18.65 -10.94
CA ALA A 566 20.15 17.26 -11.30
C ALA A 566 19.41 16.26 -10.40
N HIS A 567 18.82 15.23 -11.00
CA HIS A 567 18.28 14.08 -10.28
C HIS A 567 19.20 12.86 -10.40
N LEU A 568 19.02 11.90 -9.50
CA LEU A 568 19.82 10.69 -9.38
C LEU A 568 18.91 9.47 -9.20
N THR A 569 18.94 8.58 -10.18
CA THR A 569 18.35 7.24 -10.07
C THR A 569 19.41 6.21 -9.74
N ALA A 570 19.07 5.25 -8.88
CA ALA A 570 19.91 4.09 -8.61
C ALA A 570 19.05 2.80 -8.52
N VAL A 571 19.24 1.88 -9.47
CA VAL A 571 18.52 0.60 -9.53
C VAL A 571 19.46 -0.60 -9.41
N LEU A 572 18.99 -1.64 -8.73
CA LEU A 572 19.58 -2.97 -8.72
C LEU A 572 18.79 -3.87 -9.68
N VAL A 573 19.52 -4.64 -10.49
CA VAL A 573 18.94 -5.44 -11.58
C VAL A 573 19.52 -6.86 -11.55
N ASP A 574 18.66 -7.86 -11.66
CA ASP A 574 19.02 -9.23 -12.01
C ASP A 574 19.08 -9.36 -13.54
N LEU A 575 20.21 -9.80 -14.09
CA LEU A 575 20.45 -9.94 -15.52
C LEU A 575 20.55 -11.41 -15.91
N GLY A 576 19.50 -11.91 -16.57
CA GLY A 576 19.38 -13.24 -17.14
C GLY A 576 17.93 -13.56 -17.53
N PRO A 577 17.70 -14.63 -18.31
CA PRO A 577 16.37 -15.01 -18.78
C PRO A 577 15.49 -15.48 -17.61
N ALA A 578 14.26 -14.96 -17.52
CA ALA A 578 13.29 -15.36 -16.50
C ALA A 578 11.84 -15.19 -16.96
N THR A 579 10.98 -16.12 -16.56
CA THR A 579 9.52 -15.94 -16.53
C THR A 579 9.13 -15.21 -15.25
N ILE A 580 8.55 -14.01 -15.38
CA ILE A 580 8.02 -13.21 -14.26
C ILE A 580 6.50 -13.09 -14.35
N ARG A 581 5.85 -12.58 -13.29
CA ARG A 581 4.50 -11.98 -13.45
C ARG A 581 4.62 -10.75 -14.34
N ASP A 582 3.69 -10.57 -15.27
CA ASP A 582 3.66 -9.39 -16.13
C ASP A 582 3.08 -8.17 -15.39
N TYR A 583 3.88 -7.63 -14.46
CA TYR A 583 3.52 -6.46 -13.67
C TYR A 583 3.49 -5.15 -14.48
N GLY A 584 3.99 -5.17 -15.73
CA GLY A 584 3.98 -4.02 -16.65
C GLY A 584 2.74 -3.95 -17.53
N ASP A 585 2.00 -5.04 -17.68
CA ASP A 585 0.66 -5.01 -18.29
C ASP A 585 -0.35 -4.30 -17.38
N ARG A 586 -1.46 -3.82 -17.99
CA ARG A 586 -2.61 -3.23 -17.31
C ARG A 586 -3.22 -4.15 -16.23
N GLY A 587 -3.04 -5.46 -16.31
CA GLY A 587 -3.45 -6.43 -15.30
C GLY A 587 -2.49 -6.58 -14.11
N GLU A 588 -1.34 -5.89 -14.11
CA GLU A 588 -0.36 -5.87 -13.00
C GLU A 588 0.07 -7.26 -12.48
N GLY A 589 0.17 -8.24 -13.37
CA GLY A 589 0.55 -9.63 -13.08
C GLY A 589 -0.62 -10.60 -12.91
N ILE A 590 -1.86 -10.18 -13.18
CA ILE A 590 -3.04 -11.05 -13.28
C ILE A 590 -3.89 -10.76 -14.53
N THR A 591 -4.76 -11.71 -14.90
CA THR A 591 -5.88 -11.52 -15.82
C THR A 591 -7.19 -11.99 -15.20
N THR A 592 -8.31 -11.44 -15.66
CA THR A 592 -9.65 -11.72 -15.12
C THR A 592 -10.40 -12.72 -15.98
N LEU A 593 -10.86 -13.80 -15.37
CA LEU A 593 -11.56 -14.91 -16.03
C LEU A 593 -13.09 -14.68 -16.07
N PRO A 594 -13.82 -15.38 -16.96
CA PRO A 594 -15.29 -15.29 -17.03
C PRO A 594 -16.02 -16.09 -15.93
N HIS A 595 -15.34 -17.09 -15.34
CA HIS A 595 -15.87 -17.91 -14.25
C HIS A 595 -15.91 -17.13 -12.94
N ARG A 596 -16.77 -17.54 -11.98
CA ARG A 596 -16.89 -16.92 -10.66
C ARG A 596 -16.87 -17.98 -9.56
N THR A 597 -16.20 -17.71 -8.45
CA THR A 597 -16.27 -18.52 -7.22
C THR A 597 -16.88 -17.72 -6.07
N CYS A 598 -17.58 -18.42 -5.17
CA CYS A 598 -18.38 -17.81 -4.10
C CYS A 598 -17.72 -17.99 -2.73
N TRP A 599 -17.57 -16.88 -2.00
CA TRP A 599 -16.73 -16.73 -0.80
C TRP A 599 -17.52 -16.11 0.36
N GLY A 600 -18.70 -16.66 0.65
CA GLY A 600 -19.57 -16.15 1.70
C GLY A 600 -21.01 -16.65 1.56
N ALA A 601 -21.90 -16.11 2.40
CA ALA A 601 -23.35 -16.22 2.23
C ALA A 601 -23.87 -15.07 1.34
N ALA A 602 -25.02 -15.25 0.71
CA ALA A 602 -25.63 -14.27 -0.20
C ALA A 602 -26.95 -13.71 0.35
N THR A 603 -27.40 -12.59 -0.21
CA THR A 603 -28.81 -12.16 -0.20
C THR A 603 -29.29 -11.98 -1.65
N PRO A 604 -30.56 -11.61 -1.92
CA PRO A 604 -30.98 -11.18 -3.26
C PRO A 604 -30.33 -9.89 -3.76
N ALA A 605 -29.72 -9.09 -2.87
CA ALA A 605 -29.09 -7.79 -3.17
C ALA A 605 -27.55 -7.82 -3.08
N ASP A 606 -26.97 -8.80 -2.38
CA ASP A 606 -25.53 -8.93 -2.20
C ASP A 606 -25.01 -10.33 -2.59
N SER A 607 -23.90 -10.34 -3.32
CA SER A 607 -23.41 -11.50 -4.08
C SER A 607 -21.97 -11.84 -3.68
N PRO A 608 -21.75 -12.94 -2.94
CA PRO A 608 -20.43 -13.36 -2.48
C PRO A 608 -19.58 -13.98 -3.60
N CYS A 609 -19.97 -13.81 -4.87
CA CYS A 609 -19.42 -14.54 -6.00
C CYS A 609 -18.64 -13.60 -6.90
N TYR A 610 -17.32 -13.76 -7.01
CA TYR A 610 -16.40 -12.88 -7.72
C TYR A 610 -15.73 -13.59 -8.88
N ARG A 611 -15.41 -12.87 -9.96
CA ARG A 611 -14.63 -13.41 -11.08
C ARG A 611 -13.35 -14.07 -10.61
N GLU A 612 -13.02 -15.22 -11.17
CA GLU A 612 -11.72 -15.85 -10.97
C GLU A 612 -10.64 -15.07 -11.72
N THR A 613 -9.39 -15.32 -11.34
CA THR A 613 -8.20 -14.67 -11.90
C THR A 613 -7.11 -15.72 -12.16
N ALA A 614 -6.17 -15.40 -13.03
CA ALA A 614 -4.97 -16.21 -13.27
C ALA A 614 -3.75 -15.30 -13.38
N ALA A 615 -2.54 -15.82 -13.14
CA ALA A 615 -1.31 -15.07 -13.40
C ALA A 615 -1.18 -14.72 -14.90
N THR A 616 -0.79 -13.47 -15.19
CA THR A 616 -0.18 -13.12 -16.48
C THR A 616 1.33 -13.17 -16.33
N THR A 617 2.03 -13.62 -17.37
CA THR A 617 3.48 -13.87 -17.30
C THR A 617 4.22 -13.32 -18.50
N ALA A 618 5.38 -12.71 -18.26
CA ALA A 618 6.27 -12.19 -19.28
C ALA A 618 7.64 -12.90 -19.25
N GLU A 619 8.20 -13.17 -20.43
CA GLU A 619 9.58 -13.61 -20.61
C GLU A 619 10.49 -12.39 -20.70
N VAL A 620 11.41 -12.23 -19.76
CA VAL A 620 12.34 -11.09 -19.68
C VAL A 620 13.80 -11.52 -19.65
N SER A 621 14.70 -10.64 -20.11
CA SER A 621 16.16 -10.82 -20.03
C SER A 621 16.79 -10.13 -18.82
N ALA A 622 16.00 -9.36 -18.06
CA ALA A 622 16.38 -8.68 -16.85
C ALA A 622 15.16 -8.42 -15.95
N ILE A 623 15.37 -8.37 -14.63
CA ILE A 623 14.37 -7.99 -13.64
C ILE A 623 14.95 -6.85 -12.81
N VAL A 624 14.26 -5.70 -12.72
CA VAL A 624 14.65 -4.67 -11.76
C VAL A 624 14.17 -5.10 -10.38
N VAL A 625 15.10 -5.35 -9.45
CA VAL A 625 14.79 -5.99 -8.16
C VAL A 625 14.57 -5.00 -7.02
N SER A 626 15.10 -3.78 -7.16
CA SER A 626 15.04 -2.72 -6.15
C SER A 626 15.48 -1.40 -6.78
N ARG A 627 14.75 -0.31 -6.48
CA ARG A 627 14.83 0.99 -7.16
C ARG A 627 14.74 2.14 -6.16
N GLY A 628 15.22 3.32 -6.53
CA GLY A 628 15.22 4.51 -5.69
C GLY A 628 15.79 5.74 -6.38
N TRP A 629 15.30 6.92 -5.98
CA TRP A 629 15.55 8.20 -6.64
C TRP A 629 15.88 9.30 -5.63
N ALA A 630 16.49 10.39 -6.08
CA ALA A 630 16.71 11.59 -5.28
C ALA A 630 17.00 12.83 -6.14
N ASP A 631 16.61 14.02 -5.67
CA ASP A 631 17.20 15.27 -6.16
C ASP A 631 18.56 15.48 -5.49
N LEU A 632 19.61 15.68 -6.28
CA LEU A 632 20.96 15.98 -5.79
C LEU A 632 21.02 17.31 -5.02
N GLY A 633 20.09 18.23 -5.26
CA GLY A 633 19.91 19.46 -4.46
C GLY A 633 19.68 19.19 -2.96
N THR A 634 19.17 18.01 -2.59
CA THR A 634 18.97 17.60 -1.18
C THR A 634 20.25 17.16 -0.47
N HIS A 635 21.43 17.22 -1.12
CA HIS A 635 22.70 16.74 -0.53
C HIS A 635 23.09 17.36 0.82
N ALA A 636 22.53 18.53 1.15
CA ALA A 636 22.76 19.25 2.41
C ALA A 636 21.59 19.12 3.41
N SER A 637 20.39 18.77 2.95
CA SER A 637 19.16 18.76 3.72
C SER A 637 18.14 17.82 3.06
N ALA A 638 17.64 16.83 3.82
CA ALA A 638 16.53 15.99 3.37
C ALA A 638 15.15 16.70 3.41
N ARG A 639 15.13 18.03 3.57
CA ARG A 639 13.93 18.86 3.64
C ARG A 639 13.90 20.06 2.69
N GLU A 640 15.03 20.41 2.08
CA GLU A 640 15.17 21.64 1.30
C GLU A 640 16.14 21.39 0.15
N GLY A 641 15.64 21.45 -1.09
CA GLY A 641 16.44 21.40 -2.30
C GLY A 641 17.22 22.71 -2.49
N ARG A 642 18.47 22.61 -2.97
CA ARG A 642 19.33 23.79 -3.18
C ARG A 642 20.03 23.74 -4.54
N PRO A 643 20.12 24.87 -5.28
CA PRO A 643 20.84 24.93 -6.54
C PRO A 643 22.30 24.48 -6.41
N LEU A 644 22.70 23.59 -7.31
CA LEU A 644 24.04 23.03 -7.39
C LEU A 644 25.00 24.04 -8.04
N THR A 645 26.29 23.91 -7.73
CA THR A 645 27.37 24.66 -8.39
C THR A 645 28.02 23.74 -9.42
N PRO A 646 27.89 24.02 -10.74
CA PRO A 646 28.54 23.24 -11.79
C PRO A 646 30.04 23.02 -11.53
N GLY A 647 30.52 21.80 -11.76
CA GLY A 647 31.91 21.41 -11.50
C GLY A 647 32.24 21.10 -10.03
N THR A 648 31.33 21.32 -9.08
CA THR A 648 31.51 20.94 -7.66
C THR A 648 31.08 19.49 -7.41
N ALA A 649 31.86 18.73 -6.64
CA ALA A 649 31.53 17.34 -6.33
C ALA A 649 30.62 17.23 -5.10
N TYR A 650 29.42 16.67 -5.29
CA TYR A 650 28.40 16.44 -4.26
C TYR A 650 28.31 14.97 -3.88
N THR A 651 27.91 14.66 -2.64
CA THR A 651 27.78 13.28 -2.15
C THR A 651 26.42 13.08 -1.50
N LEU A 652 25.66 12.12 -2.02
CA LEU A 652 24.33 11.77 -1.54
C LEU A 652 24.26 10.26 -1.25
N THR A 653 23.22 9.81 -0.56
CA THR A 653 22.91 8.38 -0.41
C THR A 653 21.45 8.18 -0.80
N VAL A 654 21.24 7.51 -1.92
CA VAL A 654 19.92 7.14 -2.43
C VAL A 654 19.47 5.92 -1.64
N ARG A 655 18.28 5.98 -1.05
CA ARG A 655 17.57 4.85 -0.41
C ARG A 655 16.93 4.03 -1.52
N LEU A 656 17.06 2.71 -1.46
CA LEU A 656 16.46 1.80 -2.42
C LEU A 656 15.40 0.96 -1.73
N ALA A 657 14.24 0.81 -2.39
CA ALA A 657 13.06 0.11 -1.90
C ALA A 657 13.37 -1.33 -1.45
N ALA A 658 12.64 -1.81 -0.44
CA ALA A 658 12.85 -3.15 0.09
C ALA A 658 12.40 -4.23 -0.92
N THR A 659 13.09 -5.39 -0.90
CA THR A 659 12.87 -6.50 -1.83
C THR A 659 13.23 -7.82 -1.17
N ASP A 660 12.74 -8.96 -1.70
CA ASP A 660 13.22 -10.29 -1.34
C ASP A 660 13.42 -11.16 -2.59
N HIS A 661 14.44 -10.83 -3.39
CA HIS A 661 14.74 -11.49 -4.66
C HIS A 661 15.84 -12.55 -4.54
N VAL A 662 15.80 -13.58 -5.40
CA VAL A 662 16.89 -14.57 -5.54
C VAL A 662 17.48 -14.46 -6.94
N VAL A 663 18.71 -13.93 -7.04
CA VAL A 663 19.46 -13.91 -8.30
C VAL A 663 19.96 -15.33 -8.59
N PRO A 664 19.57 -15.99 -9.71
CA PRO A 664 19.96 -17.37 -10.01
C PRO A 664 21.46 -17.58 -10.28
N ALA A 665 21.88 -18.84 -10.29
CA ALA A 665 23.18 -19.21 -10.85
C ALA A 665 23.17 -19.04 -12.39
N GLY A 666 24.25 -18.48 -12.94
CA GLY A 666 24.37 -18.07 -14.35
C GLY A 666 23.97 -16.61 -14.61
N HIS A 667 23.08 -16.03 -13.80
CA HIS A 667 22.67 -14.62 -13.89
C HIS A 667 23.76 -13.68 -13.36
N ARG A 668 23.56 -12.35 -13.49
CA ARG A 668 24.43 -11.32 -12.90
C ARG A 668 23.61 -10.34 -12.06
N LEU A 669 24.14 -9.91 -10.92
CA LEU A 669 23.61 -8.75 -10.21
C LEU A 669 24.27 -7.49 -10.79
N ALA A 670 23.47 -6.50 -11.17
CA ALA A 670 23.93 -5.19 -11.60
C ALA A 670 23.42 -4.05 -10.72
N LEU A 671 24.18 -2.96 -10.75
CA LEU A 671 23.85 -1.63 -10.26
C LEU A 671 23.90 -0.69 -11.46
N ILE A 672 22.84 0.07 -11.67
CA ILE A 672 22.80 1.17 -12.64
C ILE A 672 22.61 2.46 -11.87
N VAL A 673 23.36 3.51 -12.25
CA VAL A 673 23.16 4.88 -11.78
C VAL A 673 22.91 5.77 -13.00
N ALA A 674 21.85 6.57 -12.96
CA ALA A 674 21.37 7.38 -14.09
C ALA A 674 20.71 8.68 -13.58
N GLY A 675 20.14 9.47 -14.50
CA GLY A 675 19.48 10.74 -14.23
C GLY A 675 17.99 10.58 -13.90
N THR A 676 17.13 11.16 -14.72
CA THR A 676 15.68 10.99 -14.72
C THR A 676 15.31 9.56 -15.10
N ASP A 677 14.35 8.95 -14.40
CA ASP A 677 13.81 7.62 -14.71
C ASP A 677 12.45 7.78 -15.41
N LYS A 678 12.43 7.52 -16.72
CA LYS A 678 11.26 7.74 -17.57
C LYS A 678 10.00 7.09 -16.99
N ASP A 679 8.92 7.86 -17.01
CA ASP A 679 7.58 7.51 -16.53
C ASP A 679 7.49 7.20 -15.01
N LEU A 680 8.55 7.48 -14.23
CA LEU A 680 8.59 7.28 -12.77
C LEU A 680 8.91 8.57 -11.98
N ILE A 681 9.97 9.31 -12.34
CA ILE A 681 10.26 10.65 -11.78
C ILE A 681 10.19 11.73 -12.85
N ASP A 682 9.75 12.92 -12.47
CA ASP A 682 9.69 14.06 -13.40
C ASP A 682 11.11 14.65 -13.60
N PRO A 683 11.43 15.18 -14.78
CA PRO A 683 12.79 15.63 -15.08
C PRO A 683 13.16 16.95 -14.37
N PRO A 684 14.44 17.14 -14.01
CA PRO A 684 14.94 18.42 -13.53
C PRO A 684 14.91 19.48 -14.64
N ALA A 685 15.01 20.76 -14.26
CA ALA A 685 14.92 21.88 -15.19
C ALA A 685 16.08 21.94 -16.23
N ASP A 686 17.25 21.40 -15.88
CA ASP A 686 18.39 21.21 -16.76
C ASP A 686 18.54 19.74 -17.19
N ARG A 687 19.32 19.47 -18.25
CA ARG A 687 19.81 18.10 -18.55
C ARG A 687 21.28 17.97 -18.12
N PRO A 688 21.59 17.52 -16.89
CA PRO A 688 22.96 17.41 -16.41
C PRO A 688 23.77 16.33 -17.14
N THR A 689 25.06 16.59 -17.33
CA THR A 689 26.07 15.53 -17.37
C THR A 689 26.59 15.31 -15.94
N LEU A 690 26.47 14.09 -15.42
CA LEU A 690 26.93 13.69 -14.09
C LEU A 690 28.17 12.80 -14.19
N THR A 691 29.26 13.22 -13.57
CA THR A 691 30.51 12.43 -13.48
C THR A 691 30.64 11.80 -12.09
N LEU A 692 30.53 10.48 -12.01
CA LEU A 692 30.70 9.68 -10.79
C LEU A 692 32.16 9.51 -10.41
N ASP A 693 32.48 9.68 -9.13
CA ASP A 693 33.74 9.23 -8.53
C ASP A 693 33.60 7.76 -8.07
N LEU A 694 34.26 6.84 -8.76
CA LEU A 694 34.19 5.40 -8.46
C LEU A 694 34.95 5.00 -7.19
N THR A 695 35.79 5.90 -6.63
CA THR A 695 36.45 5.67 -5.34
C THR A 695 35.54 6.02 -4.15
N ARG A 696 34.58 6.94 -4.35
CA ARG A 696 33.62 7.42 -3.34
C ARG A 696 32.17 6.97 -3.58
N THR A 697 31.96 6.01 -4.49
CA THR A 697 30.66 5.39 -4.77
C THR A 697 30.59 3.96 -4.22
N SER A 698 29.51 3.59 -3.54
CA SER A 698 29.27 2.21 -3.05
C SER A 698 27.81 1.91 -2.76
N ALA A 699 27.35 0.72 -3.16
CA ALA A 699 26.06 0.15 -2.77
C ALA A 699 26.20 -0.70 -1.49
N ARG A 700 25.25 -0.56 -0.57
CA ARG A 700 25.04 -1.47 0.56
C ARG A 700 23.83 -2.34 0.22
N VAL A 701 24.09 -3.60 -0.10
CA VAL A 701 23.08 -4.56 -0.57
C VAL A 701 22.85 -5.61 0.54
N PRO A 702 21.61 -5.85 1.00
CA PRO A 702 21.33 -6.80 2.07
C PRO A 702 21.34 -8.23 1.51
N VAL A 703 22.39 -8.99 1.81
CA VAL A 703 22.62 -10.34 1.28
C VAL A 703 22.38 -11.39 2.36
N VAL A 704 21.57 -12.40 2.08
CA VAL A 704 21.36 -13.55 2.97
C VAL A 704 22.63 -14.41 3.02
N GLY A 705 23.21 -14.58 4.20
CA GLY A 705 24.54 -15.18 4.39
C GLY A 705 25.71 -14.21 4.13
N GLY A 706 25.40 -12.92 3.97
CA GLY A 706 26.33 -11.81 4.02
C GLY A 706 27.50 -11.85 3.03
N ALA A 707 28.63 -11.27 3.43
CA ALA A 707 29.80 -11.15 2.55
C ALA A 707 30.33 -12.51 2.10
N SER A 708 30.19 -13.54 2.95
CA SER A 708 30.58 -14.91 2.65
C SER A 708 29.70 -15.55 1.55
N ALA A 709 28.40 -15.28 1.53
CA ALA A 709 27.52 -15.72 0.45
C ALA A 709 27.86 -15.00 -0.86
N PHE A 710 28.02 -13.68 -0.84
CA PHE A 710 28.38 -12.89 -2.03
C PHE A 710 29.70 -13.37 -2.67
N VAL A 711 30.75 -13.63 -1.86
CA VAL A 711 32.03 -14.12 -2.36
C VAL A 711 31.88 -15.53 -2.96
N ARG A 712 31.11 -16.44 -2.33
CA ARG A 712 30.86 -17.78 -2.89
C ARG A 712 30.10 -17.73 -4.22
N ALA A 713 29.10 -16.86 -4.36
CA ALA A 713 28.32 -16.72 -5.59
C ALA A 713 29.11 -16.05 -6.72
N THR A 714 30.08 -15.17 -6.41
CA THR A 714 30.88 -14.45 -7.42
C THR A 714 32.26 -15.06 -7.70
N THR A 715 32.55 -16.27 -7.22
CA THR A 715 33.80 -17.00 -7.46
C THR A 715 33.57 -18.46 -7.88
N GLY A 716 34.56 -19.03 -8.57
CA GLY A 716 34.43 -20.33 -9.26
C GLY A 716 33.88 -20.18 -10.67
N THR A 717 33.74 -21.30 -11.38
CA THR A 717 33.11 -21.35 -12.71
C THR A 717 31.60 -21.11 -12.58
N PRO A 718 30.96 -20.32 -13.47
CA PRO A 718 29.50 -20.25 -13.55
C PRO A 718 28.88 -21.64 -13.75
N ALA A 719 27.73 -21.89 -13.15
CA ALA A 719 26.94 -23.07 -13.51
C ALA A 719 26.36 -22.84 -14.92
N VAL A 720 26.57 -23.79 -15.83
CA VAL A 720 25.91 -23.77 -17.14
C VAL A 720 24.51 -24.35 -16.95
N THR A 721 23.59 -23.51 -16.51
CA THR A 721 22.18 -23.86 -16.29
C THR A 721 21.49 -24.02 -17.65
N VAL A 722 21.58 -25.23 -18.24
CA VAL A 722 20.70 -25.60 -19.35
C VAL A 722 19.27 -25.65 -18.81
N PRO A 723 18.28 -24.97 -19.41
CA PRO A 723 16.91 -25.04 -18.94
C PRO A 723 16.39 -26.48 -18.97
N HIS A 724 15.93 -26.98 -17.82
CA HIS A 724 15.16 -28.23 -17.78
C HIS A 724 13.76 -27.97 -18.31
N VAL A 725 13.63 -28.05 -19.64
CA VAL A 725 12.32 -28.21 -20.29
C VAL A 725 11.75 -29.55 -19.85
N THR A 726 10.68 -29.50 -19.04
CA THR A 726 9.78 -30.64 -18.86
C THR A 726 8.97 -30.84 -20.13
N ASP A 727 8.78 -32.11 -20.49
CA ASP A 727 8.24 -32.63 -21.76
C ASP A 727 7.13 -31.77 -22.42
N PRO A 728 7.31 -31.28 -23.67
CA PRO A 728 6.40 -30.31 -24.31
C PRO A 728 5.21 -30.94 -25.08
N ASP A 729 5.02 -32.26 -25.05
CA ASP A 729 4.19 -33.02 -26.01
C ASP A 729 2.64 -32.85 -25.89
N GLN A 730 2.14 -31.73 -25.35
CA GLN A 730 0.72 -31.33 -25.36
C GLN A 730 0.46 -29.81 -25.50
N VAL A 731 0.95 -29.17 -26.57
CA VAL A 731 0.43 -27.85 -27.00
C VAL A 731 0.33 -27.77 -28.53
N ASP A 732 -0.86 -27.41 -29.03
CA ASP A 732 -1.09 -27.17 -30.47
C ASP A 732 -0.36 -25.91 -30.99
N PRO A 733 0.05 -25.87 -32.27
CA PRO A 733 0.81 -24.75 -32.82
C PRO A 733 -0.04 -23.46 -32.94
N PRO A 734 0.52 -22.28 -32.61
CA PRO A 734 -0.22 -21.02 -32.62
C PRO A 734 -0.59 -20.56 -34.03
N SER A 735 -1.82 -20.07 -34.19
CA SER A 735 -2.28 -19.46 -35.45
C SER A 735 -1.84 -17.99 -35.58
N HIS A 736 -1.63 -17.53 -36.82
CA HIS A 736 -0.93 -16.28 -37.10
C HIS A 736 -1.69 -15.02 -36.64
N ALA A 737 -0.98 -14.12 -35.95
CA ALA A 737 -1.48 -12.82 -35.53
C ALA A 737 -1.87 -11.92 -36.72
N ARG A 738 -2.98 -11.19 -36.55
CA ARG A 738 -3.30 -9.97 -37.32
C ARG A 738 -3.13 -8.74 -36.41
N ARG A 739 -2.88 -7.58 -37.02
CA ARG A 739 -2.42 -6.35 -36.35
C ARG A 739 -3.32 -5.17 -36.70
N VAL A 740 -3.39 -4.17 -35.79
CA VAL A 740 -3.73 -2.74 -36.05
C VAL A 740 -5.22 -2.48 -36.38
N PRO A 741 -5.83 -1.30 -36.08
CA PRO A 741 -5.27 -0.02 -35.58
C PRO A 741 -5.86 0.53 -34.25
N LEU A 742 -5.20 1.58 -33.74
CA LEU A 742 -5.80 2.62 -32.88
C LEU A 742 -6.52 3.70 -33.73
N PRO A 743 -7.62 4.27 -33.23
CA PRO A 743 -7.97 5.67 -33.49
C PRO A 743 -8.19 6.44 -32.17
N GLY A 744 -7.80 7.70 -32.04
CA GLY A 744 -7.07 8.55 -32.99
C GLY A 744 -7.34 10.02 -32.69
N GLY A 745 -6.29 10.82 -32.50
CA GLY A 745 -6.42 12.26 -32.28
C GLY A 745 -6.09 13.05 -33.54
N GLU A 746 -7.11 13.53 -34.27
CA GLU A 746 -6.97 14.68 -35.17
C GLU A 746 -8.33 15.24 -35.59
N HIS A 747 -8.65 16.47 -35.16
CA HIS A 747 -9.13 17.58 -36.01
C HIS A 747 -9.70 18.76 -35.18
N ARG A 748 -8.88 19.83 -35.11
CA ARG A 748 -9.18 21.20 -34.63
C ARG A 748 -9.47 21.40 -33.15
#